data_AF-A0A1L7T907-F1
#
_entry.id   AF-A0A1L7T907-F1
#
_cell.length_a   1.000
_cell.length_b   1.000
_cell.length_c   1.000
_cell.angle_alpha   90.00
_cell.angle_beta   90.00
_cell.angle_gamma   90.00
#
_symmetry.space_group_name_H-M   'P 1'
#
loop_
_entity.id
_entity.type
_entity.pdbx_description
1 polymer ?
#
loop_
_entity_poly.entity_id
_entity_poly.type
_entity_poly.pdbx_seq_one_letter_code
_entity_poly.pdbx_strand_id
1 'polypeptide(L)'
;MSSQFVGAGWPIDPRSQRFIFDEATEKIFNQEHDQAVTKRLQNNNVQKYDDVIAISEETLNATLRLRYSNLLKKKKDNRLREFRHVIPSFGVMKAELASPHIQLVASGNGGETVQFFVNFRSGTFVWWSGSSPDDFQKFIQKVDGWSIALNVNFNEKKLAQTPDPIQKQISTIAPGSYSVSQIILTLSNASVASINWDASNLPATPDVKTKRDMYDIVLAAFKRFFEQYITWLGRGPYSVLGYTIKVNKTADNQLPSEFQPTAVFLRTQIYTPCTQEFKDQFPNTKRPIRGGLDALMFLQMTGNKALPEPRDYDDSLPVNWVTGKVDCSMTMSKAVFWDAYLADRFSEFNLQALSIANDIWWWIRTDGRGLDNPWKLTEKGKPSTAWWRPTDKGAIFDWEAPGGRKIGDREYDSWHAFVGNYMKWKPGSDEVEISMLLNSMRRVEYDGGMFQNIVELKWSLKLRLNTIKDGKLETVITADSPKVTSKQINDNSRQWWRMGDDDMREFEKKTEESVTEALAKRDFTKDLSAILNDRSKFVFPGAGEFAMREPKFNDRGDLQLDLRFKGDEIVVDNTFHLIVNAEGLPYHKQWVKVVTIDTQTWKAVLVKDQWEGTEFQLSDGNLVVDVEGMPSGPRARPEDSESESVMRQVVFDSLDGVKCEFSITGSEVTFSRNDGRTWNRRFYIKDGSLGFLFGEPGPYDEDADQFMLDAVY
;
A
#
# COMPACT_ATOMS: atom_id res chain seq x y z
N MET A 1 25.97 -13.76 31.72
CA MET A 1 26.06 -15.13 31.13
C MET A 1 25.40 -15.10 29.78
N SER A 2 26.16 -15.52 28.77
CA SER A 2 25.89 -15.55 27.34
C SER A 2 24.93 -16.67 26.90
N SER A 3 24.10 -16.40 25.88
CA SER A 3 23.83 -17.31 24.75
C SER A 3 23.08 -16.48 23.68
N GLN A 4 23.68 -16.18 22.53
CA GLN A 4 23.76 -17.02 21.31
C GLN A 4 22.41 -17.59 20.85
N PHE A 5 21.71 -16.81 20.01
CA PHE A 5 20.83 -17.33 18.97
C PHE A 5 21.18 -16.63 17.64
N VAL A 6 22.03 -17.30 16.87
CA VAL A 6 22.26 -17.01 15.45
C VAL A 6 21.27 -17.89 14.70
N GLY A 7 20.26 -17.29 14.06
CA GLY A 7 19.24 -18.00 13.30
C GLY A 7 19.08 -17.37 11.91
N ALA A 8 19.42 -18.15 10.89
CA ALA A 8 19.13 -18.00 9.45
C ALA A 8 19.34 -16.60 8.84
N GLY A 9 20.43 -16.46 8.09
CA GLY A 9 20.80 -15.26 7.34
C GLY A 9 19.76 -14.88 6.28
N TRP A 10 19.17 -13.70 6.49
CA TRP A 10 18.46 -12.94 5.46
C TRP A 10 19.47 -12.40 4.43
N PRO A 11 19.11 -12.26 3.14
CA PRO A 11 19.99 -11.60 2.19
C PRO A 11 20.27 -10.18 2.68
N ILE A 12 21.55 -9.83 2.65
CA ILE A 12 22.14 -8.59 3.17
C ILE A 12 21.27 -7.38 2.77
N ASP A 13 20.85 -6.64 3.80
CA ASP A 13 20.08 -5.40 3.72
C ASP A 13 20.83 -4.37 2.83
N PRO A 14 20.20 -3.76 1.81
CA PRO A 14 20.79 -2.67 1.03
C PRO A 14 21.09 -1.40 1.85
N ARG A 15 20.86 -1.38 3.17
CA ARG A 15 21.16 -0.30 4.13
C ARG A 15 22.62 0.17 4.23
N SER A 16 23.56 -0.20 3.37
CA SER A 16 24.97 0.20 3.50
C SER A 16 25.39 1.42 2.67
N GLN A 17 24.47 2.36 2.42
CA GLN A 17 24.82 3.77 2.19
C GLN A 17 23.93 4.71 3.01
N ARG A 18 23.55 4.31 4.24
CA ARG A 18 23.31 5.37 5.24
C ARG A 18 24.61 6.16 5.32
N PHE A 19 24.52 7.49 5.20
CA PHE A 19 25.65 8.36 5.51
C PHE A 19 26.24 7.87 6.82
N ILE A 20 27.51 7.45 6.81
CA ILE A 20 28.23 7.15 8.05
C ILE A 20 28.38 8.50 8.71
N PHE A 21 27.41 8.83 9.55
CA PHE A 21 27.44 10.02 10.35
C PHE A 21 28.56 9.88 11.36
N ASP A 22 29.26 10.97 11.62
CA ASP A 22 30.06 11.02 12.84
C ASP A 22 29.14 10.89 14.07
N GLU A 23 29.73 10.50 15.20
CA GLU A 23 28.98 10.26 16.45
C GLU A 23 28.16 11.48 16.88
N ALA A 24 28.67 12.69 16.63
CA ALA A 24 27.98 13.94 16.95
C ALA A 24 26.70 14.11 16.11
N THR A 25 26.78 13.85 14.82
CA THR A 25 25.65 13.93 13.89
C THR A 25 24.63 12.84 14.19
N GLU A 26 25.06 11.61 14.48
CA GLU A 26 24.15 10.53 14.87
C GLU A 26 23.37 10.89 16.15
N LYS A 27 24.02 11.52 17.13
CA LYS A 27 23.35 12.00 18.34
C LYS A 27 22.26 13.02 18.03
N ILE A 28 22.51 13.96 17.11
CA ILE A 28 21.54 14.98 16.69
C ILE A 28 20.34 14.32 16.00
N PHE A 29 20.56 13.36 15.09
CA PHE A 29 19.48 12.60 14.46
C PHE A 29 18.66 11.79 15.46
N ASN A 30 19.29 11.19 16.47
CA ASN A 30 18.59 10.44 17.52
C ASN A 30 17.70 11.36 18.37
N GLN A 31 18.22 12.52 18.79
CA GLN A 31 17.44 13.50 19.55
C GLN A 31 16.26 14.06 18.75
N GLU A 32 16.50 14.36 17.46
CA GLU A 32 15.47 14.79 16.53
C GLU A 32 14.37 13.73 16.37
N HIS A 33 14.76 12.46 16.18
CA HIS A 33 13.85 11.32 16.10
C HIS A 33 12.96 11.20 17.35
N ASP A 34 13.56 11.21 18.55
CA ASP A 34 12.82 11.03 19.80
C ASP A 34 11.81 12.17 20.02
N GLN A 35 12.18 13.40 19.67
CA GLN A 35 11.27 14.55 19.69
C GLN A 35 10.15 14.42 18.66
N ALA A 36 10.46 14.01 17.43
CA ALA A 36 9.48 13.83 16.38
C ALA A 36 8.46 12.73 16.74
N VAL A 37 8.90 11.60 17.31
CA VAL A 37 8.03 10.53 17.81
C VAL A 37 7.11 11.04 18.92
N THR A 38 7.65 11.80 19.88
CA THR A 38 6.87 12.39 20.97
C THR A 38 5.77 13.31 20.43
N LYS A 39 6.13 14.23 19.53
CA LYS A 39 5.15 15.13 18.88
C LYS A 39 4.13 14.36 18.04
N ARG A 40 4.52 13.26 17.40
CA ARG A 40 3.61 12.39 16.64
C ARG A 40 2.57 11.71 17.53
N LEU A 41 2.93 11.31 18.74
CA LEU A 41 1.97 10.73 19.68
C LEU A 41 1.05 11.80 20.32
N GLN A 42 1.51 13.04 20.47
CA GLN A 42 0.74 14.09 21.13
C GLN A 42 -0.15 14.90 20.17
N ASN A 43 0.40 15.28 19.01
CA ASN A 43 -0.17 16.35 18.19
C ASN A 43 -0.63 15.88 16.81
N ASN A 44 -0.33 14.64 16.41
CA ASN A 44 -0.63 14.17 15.06
C ASN A 44 -2.14 14.15 14.78
N ASN A 45 -2.53 14.63 13.59
CA ASN A 45 -3.91 14.79 13.18
C ASN A 45 -4.08 14.26 11.77
N VAL A 46 -4.98 13.29 11.59
CA VAL A 46 -5.46 12.85 10.26
C VAL A 46 -6.38 13.90 9.59
N GLN A 47 -6.73 14.97 10.33
CA GLN A 47 -7.57 16.10 9.91
C GLN A 47 -8.95 15.63 9.48
N LYS A 48 -9.32 15.85 8.21
CA LYS A 48 -10.62 15.48 7.64
C LYS A 48 -10.60 14.09 6.98
N TYR A 49 -9.47 13.39 7.04
CA TYR A 49 -9.27 12.10 6.39
C TYR A 49 -9.45 10.95 7.37
N ASP A 50 -9.85 9.79 6.84
CA ASP A 50 -10.12 8.59 7.62
C ASP A 50 -8.84 7.81 7.94
N ASP A 51 -7.87 7.85 7.03
CA ASP A 51 -6.58 7.16 7.11
C ASP A 51 -5.50 7.95 6.37
N VAL A 52 -4.28 7.94 6.89
CA VAL A 52 -3.09 8.54 6.28
C VAL A 52 -1.97 7.52 6.26
N ILE A 53 -1.49 7.19 5.06
CA ILE A 53 -0.27 6.40 4.88
C ILE A 53 0.82 7.35 4.37
N ALA A 54 1.99 7.35 5.00
CA ALA A 54 3.12 8.17 4.59
C ALA A 54 4.34 7.31 4.31
N ILE A 55 5.03 7.62 3.21
CA ILE A 55 6.20 6.88 2.73
C ILE A 55 7.35 7.85 2.59
N SER A 56 8.48 7.59 3.25
CA SER A 56 9.64 8.45 3.16
C SER A 56 10.21 8.49 1.74
N GLU A 57 10.77 9.63 1.39
CA GLU A 57 11.53 9.83 0.17
C GLU A 57 12.67 8.81 0.07
N GLU A 58 13.34 8.50 1.19
CA GLU A 58 14.40 7.49 1.20
C GLU A 58 13.87 6.09 0.84
N THR A 59 12.66 5.74 1.26
CA THR A 59 12.03 4.46 0.87
C THR A 59 11.69 4.43 -0.62
N LEU A 60 11.13 5.53 -1.15
CA LEU A 60 10.86 5.67 -2.58
C LEU A 60 12.15 5.56 -3.40
N ASN A 61 13.22 6.21 -2.94
CA ASN A 61 14.53 6.19 -3.56
C ASN A 61 15.20 4.81 -3.46
N ALA A 62 15.07 4.11 -2.33
CA ALA A 62 15.54 2.73 -2.20
C ALA A 62 14.86 1.81 -3.24
N THR A 63 13.55 2.00 -3.44
CA THR A 63 12.78 1.26 -4.44
C THR A 63 13.25 1.58 -5.86
N LEU A 64 13.51 2.85 -6.18
CA LEU A 64 14.11 3.26 -7.45
C LEU A 64 15.51 2.66 -7.63
N ARG A 65 16.37 2.69 -6.61
CA ARG A 65 17.72 2.10 -6.67
C ARG A 65 17.68 0.61 -6.99
N LEU A 66 16.77 -0.13 -6.36
CA LEU A 66 16.58 -1.56 -6.66
C LEU A 66 16.20 -1.76 -8.13
N ARG A 67 15.25 -0.97 -8.67
CA ARG A 67 14.82 -1.06 -10.07
C ARG A 67 15.95 -0.81 -11.08
N TYR A 68 16.88 0.07 -10.75
CA TYR A 68 18.02 0.42 -11.59
C TYR A 68 19.29 -0.36 -11.24
N SER A 69 19.22 -1.34 -10.34
CA SER A 69 20.37 -2.13 -9.88
C SER A 69 20.82 -3.16 -10.91
N ASN A 70 22.13 -3.42 -10.94
CA ASN A 70 22.76 -4.44 -11.79
C ASN A 70 22.61 -5.85 -11.18
N LEU A 71 22.14 -5.95 -9.94
CA LEU A 71 22.09 -7.21 -9.16
C LEU A 71 20.81 -8.01 -9.41
N LEU A 72 19.80 -7.41 -10.05
CA LEU A 72 18.57 -8.11 -10.42
C LEU A 72 18.86 -9.14 -11.53
N LYS A 73 18.40 -10.38 -11.35
CA LYS A 73 18.82 -11.57 -12.13
C LYS A 73 18.54 -11.47 -13.64
N LYS A 74 17.72 -10.52 -14.10
CA LYS A 74 17.47 -10.25 -15.52
C LYS A 74 18.23 -8.99 -15.96
N LYS A 75 19.44 -9.19 -16.51
CA LYS A 75 20.27 -8.20 -17.24
C LYS A 75 19.62 -7.65 -18.53
N LYS A 76 18.31 -7.38 -18.59
CA LYS A 76 17.63 -7.29 -19.90
C LYS A 76 17.50 -5.89 -20.50
N ASP A 77 17.45 -4.80 -19.71
CA ASP A 77 17.43 -3.44 -20.28
C ASP A 77 18.64 -2.61 -19.83
N ASN A 78 19.68 -2.60 -20.65
CA ASN A 78 20.89 -1.82 -20.38
C ASN A 78 20.65 -0.31 -20.44
N ARG A 79 19.57 0.16 -21.08
CA ARG A 79 19.26 1.60 -21.19
C ARG A 79 18.95 2.25 -19.84
N LEU A 80 18.59 1.48 -18.82
CA LEU A 80 18.46 1.99 -17.44
C LEU A 80 19.81 2.34 -16.80
N ARG A 81 20.91 1.77 -17.32
CA ARG A 81 22.26 1.87 -16.75
C ARG A 81 23.25 2.52 -17.72
N GLU A 82 22.86 2.63 -18.98
CA GLU A 82 23.68 3.13 -20.07
C GLU A 82 22.87 4.16 -20.85
N PHE A 83 23.44 5.35 -20.96
CA PHE A 83 22.95 6.40 -21.82
C PHE A 83 23.72 6.32 -23.15
N ARG A 84 23.09 5.81 -24.21
CA ARG A 84 23.70 5.73 -25.55
C ARG A 84 22.75 6.30 -26.59
N HIS A 85 23.04 7.52 -27.04
CA HIS A 85 22.24 8.21 -28.04
C HIS A 85 23.12 8.78 -29.15
N VAL A 86 22.75 8.53 -30.39
CA VAL A 86 23.38 9.09 -31.60
C VAL A 86 22.35 9.95 -32.29
N ILE A 87 22.67 11.21 -32.54
CA ILE A 87 21.86 12.09 -33.39
C ILE A 87 22.67 12.29 -34.67
N PRO A 88 22.21 11.72 -35.82
CA PRO A 88 22.91 11.84 -37.09
C PRO A 88 23.30 13.28 -37.40
N SER A 89 24.54 13.50 -37.84
CA SER A 89 25.11 14.80 -38.16
C SER A 89 25.21 15.81 -37.00
N PHE A 90 24.85 15.42 -35.77
CA PHE A 90 24.83 16.33 -34.61
C PHE A 90 25.76 15.90 -33.47
N GLY A 91 25.74 14.63 -33.08
CA GLY A 91 26.67 14.14 -32.06
C GLY A 91 26.43 12.70 -31.62
N VAL A 92 27.25 12.25 -30.67
CA VAL A 92 27.04 11.02 -29.92
C VAL A 92 27.25 11.27 -28.44
N MET A 93 26.37 10.71 -27.61
CA MET A 93 26.55 10.69 -26.16
C MET A 93 26.57 9.24 -25.68
N LYS A 94 27.58 8.92 -24.89
CA LYS A 94 27.79 7.62 -24.24
C LYS A 94 28.11 7.84 -22.78
N ALA A 95 27.32 7.30 -21.87
CA ALA A 95 27.58 7.42 -20.45
C ALA A 95 27.03 6.22 -19.66
N GLU A 96 27.64 5.95 -18.52
CA GLU A 96 27.14 5.03 -17.50
C GLU A 96 26.29 5.83 -16.51
N LEU A 97 25.09 5.33 -16.22
CA LEU A 97 24.13 5.92 -15.30
C LEU A 97 24.26 5.26 -13.92
N ALA A 98 24.25 6.10 -12.89
CA ALA A 98 23.91 5.66 -11.55
C ALA A 98 22.39 5.67 -11.37
N SER A 99 21.90 4.97 -10.34
CA SER A 99 20.47 4.95 -10.04
C SER A 99 19.91 6.37 -9.89
N PRO A 100 18.72 6.65 -10.46
CA PRO A 100 18.06 7.92 -10.25
C PRO A 100 17.52 8.01 -8.82
N HIS A 101 17.20 9.23 -8.41
CA HIS A 101 16.46 9.49 -7.18
C HIS A 101 15.46 10.62 -7.39
N ILE A 102 14.49 10.72 -6.50
CA ILE A 102 13.58 11.84 -6.40
C ILE A 102 13.89 12.65 -5.15
N GLN A 103 13.59 13.94 -5.22
CA GLN A 103 13.46 14.81 -4.06
C GLN A 103 12.05 15.40 -4.06
N LEU A 104 11.32 15.18 -2.97
CA LEU A 104 9.98 15.69 -2.78
C LEU A 104 10.07 17.20 -2.55
N VAL A 105 9.20 17.95 -3.22
CA VAL A 105 9.06 19.39 -3.03
C VAL A 105 7.74 19.70 -2.38
N ALA A 106 7.64 20.84 -1.67
CA ALA A 106 6.40 21.23 -1.02
C ALA A 106 5.28 21.32 -2.06
N SER A 107 4.14 20.71 -1.76
CA SER A 107 2.97 20.80 -2.63
C SER A 107 2.55 22.27 -2.75
N GLY A 108 2.63 22.83 -3.96
CA GLY A 108 2.08 24.15 -4.25
C GLY A 108 0.63 24.05 -4.74
N ASN A 109 -0.03 25.20 -4.95
CA ASN A 109 -1.38 25.27 -5.53
C ASN A 109 -1.48 24.75 -6.99
N GLY A 110 -0.41 24.20 -7.57
CA GLY A 110 -0.25 23.90 -9.00
C GLY A 110 -0.05 22.42 -9.35
N GLY A 111 -0.30 21.50 -8.42
CA GLY A 111 -0.13 20.06 -8.62
C GLY A 111 1.06 19.46 -7.86
N GLU A 112 1.07 18.13 -7.81
CA GLU A 112 2.06 17.34 -7.09
C GLU A 112 3.35 17.19 -7.92
N THR A 113 4.36 18.00 -7.60
CA THR A 113 5.65 18.01 -8.30
C THR A 113 6.73 17.32 -7.45
N VAL A 114 7.71 16.70 -8.11
CA VAL A 114 8.98 16.25 -7.51
C VAL A 114 10.14 16.67 -8.37
N GLN A 115 11.33 16.71 -7.79
CA GLN A 115 12.58 16.82 -8.54
C GLN A 115 13.10 15.42 -8.82
N PHE A 116 13.13 15.01 -10.09
CA PHE A 116 13.69 13.73 -10.51
C PHE A 116 15.12 13.93 -11.00
N PHE A 117 16.07 13.18 -10.43
CA PHE A 117 17.49 13.30 -10.71
C PHE A 117 17.98 12.14 -11.56
N VAL A 118 18.56 12.46 -12.71
CA VAL A 118 19.31 11.50 -13.53
C VAL A 118 20.80 11.66 -13.25
N ASN A 119 21.43 10.58 -12.79
CA ASN A 119 22.80 10.60 -12.29
C ASN A 119 23.73 9.91 -13.29
N PHE A 120 24.74 10.63 -13.77
CA PHE A 120 25.79 10.12 -14.66
C PHE A 120 27.01 9.76 -13.81
N ARG A 121 27.37 8.47 -13.80
CA ARG A 121 28.57 7.99 -13.10
C ARG A 121 29.81 8.41 -13.87
N SER A 122 29.84 8.10 -15.17
CA SER A 122 30.94 8.43 -16.07
C SER A 122 30.42 8.57 -17.51
N GLY A 123 31.14 9.29 -18.36
CA GLY A 123 30.80 9.31 -19.78
C GLY A 123 31.34 10.48 -20.57
N THR A 124 31.05 10.45 -21.87
CA THR A 124 31.43 11.49 -22.81
C THR A 124 30.26 11.88 -23.69
N PHE A 125 30.10 13.19 -23.85
CA PHE A 125 29.20 13.84 -24.76
C PHE A 125 30.03 14.49 -25.89
N VAL A 126 29.79 14.08 -27.12
CA VAL A 126 30.48 14.58 -28.32
C VAL A 126 29.44 15.22 -29.24
N TRP A 127 29.66 16.47 -29.65
CA TRP A 127 28.81 17.14 -30.64
C TRP A 127 29.64 17.90 -31.66
N TRP A 128 29.01 18.19 -32.79
CA TRP A 128 29.60 18.97 -33.88
C TRP A 128 28.90 20.32 -33.99
N SER A 129 29.66 21.41 -34.15
CA SER A 129 29.11 22.74 -34.48
C SER A 129 29.79 23.27 -35.72
N GLY A 130 29.02 23.81 -36.67
CA GLY A 130 29.52 24.35 -37.93
C GLY A 130 28.37 24.77 -38.83
N SER A 131 28.60 25.78 -39.67
CA SER A 131 27.61 26.28 -40.63
C SER A 131 27.67 25.59 -42.00
N SER A 132 28.68 24.74 -42.21
CA SER A 132 28.99 24.09 -43.49
C SER A 132 29.43 22.63 -43.25
N PRO A 133 29.16 21.70 -44.20
CA PRO A 133 29.63 20.31 -44.14
C PRO A 133 31.15 20.14 -43.93
N ASP A 134 31.94 21.14 -44.29
CA ASP A 134 33.41 21.11 -44.23
C ASP A 134 34.00 21.76 -42.97
N ASP A 135 33.18 22.38 -42.11
CA ASP A 135 33.62 23.15 -40.93
C ASP A 135 32.95 22.66 -39.63
N PHE A 136 32.87 21.34 -39.46
CA PHE A 136 32.38 20.75 -38.21
C PHE A 136 33.48 20.78 -37.15
N GLN A 137 33.44 21.78 -36.28
CA GLN A 137 34.22 21.75 -35.05
C GLN A 137 33.65 20.66 -34.12
N LYS A 138 34.48 19.67 -33.80
CA LYS A 138 34.15 18.60 -32.85
C LYS A 138 34.41 19.07 -31.42
N PHE A 139 33.41 18.97 -30.56
CA PHE A 139 33.53 19.22 -29.13
C PHE A 139 33.35 17.92 -28.35
N ILE A 140 34.07 17.81 -27.25
CA ILE A 140 34.02 16.65 -26.35
C ILE A 140 33.91 17.18 -24.93
N GLN A 141 32.86 16.77 -24.22
CA GLN A 141 32.61 17.11 -22.83
C GLN A 141 32.50 15.82 -22.01
N LYS A 142 33.21 15.76 -20.88
CA LYS A 142 33.03 14.68 -19.90
C LYS A 142 31.78 14.97 -19.06
N VAL A 143 31.01 13.93 -18.78
CA VAL A 143 29.80 14.02 -17.93
C VAL A 143 29.97 13.26 -16.62
N ASP A 144 31.21 13.00 -16.23
CA ASP A 144 31.56 12.29 -15.01
C ASP A 144 30.99 13.03 -13.79
N GLY A 145 30.18 12.32 -12.99
CA GLY A 145 29.53 12.87 -11.79
C GLY A 145 28.42 13.88 -12.05
N TRP A 146 27.94 14.06 -13.29
CA TRP A 146 26.81 14.95 -13.56
C TRP A 146 25.52 14.42 -12.91
N SER A 147 24.72 15.30 -12.32
CA SER A 147 23.39 14.99 -11.79
C SER A 147 22.40 16.04 -12.29
N ILE A 148 21.44 15.62 -13.10
CA ILE A 148 20.49 16.51 -13.78
C ILE A 148 19.15 16.43 -13.11
N ALA A 149 18.68 17.55 -12.54
CA ALA A 149 17.41 17.65 -11.85
C ALA A 149 16.29 18.11 -12.80
N LEU A 150 15.16 17.42 -12.79
CA LEU A 150 13.97 17.72 -13.58
C LEU A 150 12.78 17.98 -12.65
N ASN A 151 12.08 19.10 -12.84
CA ASN A 151 10.80 19.29 -12.16
C ASN A 151 9.72 18.49 -12.91
N VAL A 152 9.22 17.42 -12.30
CA VAL A 152 8.26 16.51 -12.91
C VAL A 152 7.02 16.37 -12.05
N ASN A 153 5.86 16.40 -12.69
CA ASN A 153 4.59 16.16 -12.00
C ASN A 153 4.37 14.66 -11.86
N PHE A 154 3.78 14.23 -10.75
CA PHE A 154 3.24 12.89 -10.64
C PHE A 154 1.72 12.94 -10.52
N ASN A 155 1.07 11.90 -11.05
CA ASN A 155 -0.39 11.79 -11.04
C ASN A 155 -0.80 10.33 -10.90
N GLU A 156 -2.02 10.10 -10.43
CA GLU A 156 -2.67 8.80 -10.52
C GLU A 156 -3.19 8.55 -11.95
N LYS A 157 -2.75 7.45 -12.57
CA LYS A 157 -3.31 6.93 -13.82
C LYS A 157 -4.04 5.62 -13.54
N LYS A 158 -5.38 5.66 -13.67
CA LYS A 158 -6.21 4.46 -13.56
C LYS A 158 -5.82 3.44 -14.63
N LEU A 159 -5.65 2.19 -14.23
CA LEU A 159 -5.34 1.08 -15.13
C LEU A 159 -6.60 0.44 -15.69
N ALA A 160 -6.51 -0.03 -16.93
CA ALA A 160 -7.56 -0.83 -17.54
C ALA A 160 -7.60 -2.26 -16.95
N GLN A 161 -6.43 -2.82 -16.66
CA GLN A 161 -6.26 -4.14 -16.05
C GLN A 161 -5.31 -4.05 -14.85
N THR A 162 -5.57 -4.87 -13.84
CA THR A 162 -4.70 -4.97 -12.65
C THR A 162 -3.49 -5.85 -12.98
N PRO A 163 -2.25 -5.42 -12.70
CA PRO A 163 -1.08 -6.26 -12.89
C PRO A 163 -1.11 -7.50 -11.97
N ASP A 164 -0.69 -8.67 -12.47
CA ASP A 164 -0.69 -9.93 -11.72
C ASP A 164 -0.06 -9.85 -10.32
N PRO A 165 1.08 -9.17 -10.10
CA PRO A 165 1.66 -9.06 -8.76
C PRO A 165 0.73 -8.36 -7.78
N ILE A 166 0.05 -7.31 -8.23
CA ILE A 166 -0.93 -6.56 -7.43
C ILE A 166 -2.17 -7.41 -7.20
N GLN A 167 -2.66 -8.11 -8.23
CA GLN A 167 -3.83 -8.99 -8.13
C GLN A 167 -3.62 -10.11 -7.09
N LYS A 168 -2.43 -10.69 -7.03
CA LYS A 168 -2.08 -11.71 -6.01
C LYS A 168 -2.14 -11.14 -4.59
N GLN A 169 -1.61 -9.93 -4.40
CA GLN A 169 -1.58 -9.26 -3.09
C GLN A 169 -2.98 -8.90 -2.58
N ILE A 170 -3.92 -8.55 -3.48
CA ILE A 170 -5.31 -8.22 -3.13
C ILE A 170 -6.31 -9.33 -3.38
N SER A 171 -5.87 -10.58 -3.40
CA SER A 171 -6.71 -11.76 -3.65
C SER A 171 -7.92 -11.90 -2.70
N THR A 172 -7.93 -11.22 -1.55
CA THR A 172 -9.08 -11.18 -0.62
C THR A 172 -10.21 -10.25 -1.08
N ILE A 173 -9.99 -9.46 -2.13
CA ILE A 173 -10.94 -8.53 -2.71
C ILE A 173 -11.44 -9.10 -4.04
N ALA A 174 -12.76 -9.16 -4.22
CA ALA A 174 -13.35 -9.74 -5.42
C ALA A 174 -12.91 -9.00 -6.71
N PRO A 175 -12.50 -9.70 -7.78
CA PRO A 175 -12.24 -9.05 -9.07
C PRO A 175 -13.43 -8.20 -9.54
N GLY A 176 -13.16 -7.00 -10.02
CA GLY A 176 -14.19 -6.03 -10.44
C GLY A 176 -14.78 -5.17 -9.31
N SER A 177 -14.52 -5.50 -8.04
CA SER A 177 -14.92 -4.66 -6.91
C SER A 177 -13.95 -3.54 -6.57
N TYR A 178 -12.86 -3.40 -7.32
CA TYR A 178 -11.85 -2.39 -7.06
C TYR A 178 -11.34 -1.79 -8.35
N SER A 179 -10.65 -0.67 -8.22
CA SER A 179 -9.85 -0.07 -9.27
C SER A 179 -8.43 0.15 -8.77
N VAL A 180 -7.48 -0.03 -9.68
CA VAL A 180 -6.06 0.19 -9.41
C VAL A 180 -5.59 1.37 -10.24
N SER A 181 -4.86 2.28 -9.61
CA SER A 181 -4.18 3.37 -10.31
C SER A 181 -2.68 3.27 -10.06
N GLN A 182 -1.88 3.57 -11.09
CA GLN A 182 -0.44 3.76 -10.95
C GLN A 182 -0.15 5.22 -10.59
N ILE A 183 0.83 5.42 -9.71
CA ILE A 183 1.41 6.74 -9.46
C ILE A 183 2.58 6.88 -10.44
N ILE A 184 2.46 7.75 -11.43
CA ILE A 184 3.42 7.84 -12.53
C ILE A 184 4.07 9.23 -12.55
N LEU A 185 5.40 9.26 -12.65
CA LEU A 185 6.13 10.48 -13.00
C LEU A 185 5.89 10.82 -14.48
N THR A 186 5.44 12.05 -14.74
CA THR A 186 5.18 12.54 -16.10
C THR A 186 6.50 12.91 -16.76
N LEU A 187 7.19 11.92 -17.34
CA LEU A 187 8.44 12.07 -18.07
C LEU A 187 8.14 12.24 -19.57
N SER A 188 8.53 13.38 -20.14
CA SER A 188 8.32 13.74 -21.55
C SER A 188 9.34 14.78 -22.02
N ASN A 189 9.28 15.18 -23.28
CA ASN A 189 10.04 16.33 -23.79
C ASN A 189 9.76 17.62 -22.98
N ALA A 190 8.53 17.82 -22.50
CA ALA A 190 8.20 18.97 -21.66
C ALA A 190 8.96 18.95 -20.32
N SER A 191 9.31 17.75 -19.83
CA SER A 191 10.14 17.61 -18.63
C SER A 191 11.57 18.10 -18.88
N VAL A 192 12.12 17.95 -20.09
CA VAL A 192 13.45 18.49 -20.42
C VAL A 192 13.44 20.02 -20.50
N ALA A 193 12.30 20.61 -20.85
CA ALA A 193 12.11 22.05 -20.74
C ALA A 193 12.08 22.54 -19.28
N SER A 194 11.75 21.66 -18.32
CA SER A 194 11.69 21.94 -16.88
C SER A 194 12.93 21.48 -16.08
N ILE A 195 14.09 21.34 -16.74
CA ILE A 195 15.37 21.11 -16.04
C ILE A 195 15.61 22.25 -15.04
N ASN A 196 15.90 21.87 -13.80
CA ASN A 196 16.32 22.77 -12.74
C ASN A 196 17.86 22.78 -12.66
N TRP A 197 18.48 23.76 -13.31
CA TRP A 197 19.94 23.89 -13.31
C TRP A 197 20.51 24.23 -11.94
N ASP A 198 19.77 24.96 -11.09
CA ASP A 198 20.23 25.32 -9.74
C ASP A 198 20.29 24.09 -8.81
N ALA A 199 19.41 23.11 -9.04
CA ALA A 199 19.44 21.84 -8.33
C ALA A 199 20.36 20.79 -8.99
N SER A 200 20.82 21.04 -10.22
CA SER A 200 21.71 20.13 -10.94
C SER A 200 23.16 20.30 -10.48
N ASN A 201 23.95 19.23 -10.54
CA ASN A 201 25.39 19.25 -10.23
C ASN A 201 26.21 18.87 -11.48
N LEU A 202 27.15 19.73 -11.87
CA LEU A 202 27.94 19.59 -13.10
C LEU A 202 29.45 19.77 -12.79
N PRO A 203 30.09 18.84 -12.05
CA PRO A 203 31.45 19.04 -11.54
C PRO A 203 32.54 19.07 -12.64
N ALA A 204 32.26 18.51 -13.82
CA ALA A 204 33.21 18.39 -14.92
C ALA A 204 33.11 19.51 -15.99
N THR A 205 32.34 20.57 -15.77
CA THR A 205 32.28 21.70 -16.72
C THR A 205 33.47 22.65 -16.56
N PRO A 206 34.13 23.08 -17.65
CA PRO A 206 35.20 24.10 -17.60
C PRO A 206 34.74 25.36 -16.87
N ASP A 207 35.62 25.97 -16.07
CA ASP A 207 35.33 27.12 -15.22
C ASP A 207 34.61 28.25 -16.00
N VAL A 208 33.35 28.49 -15.63
CA VAL A 208 32.32 29.24 -16.38
C VAL A 208 32.62 30.75 -16.46
N LYS A 209 33.66 31.24 -15.77
CA LYS A 209 33.95 32.68 -15.70
C LYS A 209 34.41 33.32 -17.01
N THR A 210 34.78 32.55 -18.05
CA THR A 210 35.25 33.14 -19.33
C THR A 210 34.43 32.78 -20.57
N LYS A 211 33.44 31.87 -20.52
CA LYS A 211 32.67 31.47 -21.71
C LYS A 211 31.22 31.05 -21.43
N ARG A 212 30.39 31.98 -20.94
CA ARG A 212 28.94 31.77 -20.75
C ARG A 212 28.25 31.24 -22.03
N ASP A 213 28.65 31.75 -23.19
CA ASP A 213 28.08 31.33 -24.48
C ASP A 213 28.39 29.86 -24.85
N MET A 214 29.60 29.36 -24.55
CA MET A 214 29.89 27.94 -24.76
C MET A 214 29.09 27.05 -23.82
N TYR A 215 28.89 27.49 -22.58
CA TYR A 215 28.09 26.75 -21.61
C TYR A 215 26.63 26.61 -22.09
N ASP A 216 26.04 27.70 -22.59
CA ASP A 216 24.67 27.66 -23.12
C ASP A 216 24.55 26.76 -24.37
N ILE A 217 25.55 26.75 -25.26
CA ILE A 217 25.60 25.86 -26.42
C ILE A 217 25.72 24.38 -25.99
N VAL A 218 26.60 24.08 -25.02
CA VAL A 218 26.76 22.72 -24.48
C VAL A 218 25.45 22.22 -23.90
N LEU A 219 24.78 23.03 -23.09
CA LEU A 219 23.51 22.66 -22.47
C LEU A 219 22.38 22.51 -23.49
N ALA A 220 22.29 23.41 -24.49
CA ALA A 220 21.32 23.29 -25.56
C ALA A 220 21.51 22.01 -26.38
N ALA A 221 22.77 21.63 -26.65
CA ALA A 221 23.08 20.40 -27.36
C ALA A 221 22.81 19.15 -26.50
N PHE A 222 23.18 19.18 -25.23
CA PHE A 222 22.87 18.12 -24.26
C PHE A 222 21.37 17.85 -24.16
N LYS A 223 20.53 18.91 -24.07
CA LYS A 223 19.06 18.78 -23.99
C LYS A 223 18.48 17.90 -25.10
N ARG A 224 18.98 18.00 -26.33
CA ARG A 224 18.50 17.18 -27.46
C ARG A 224 18.74 15.69 -27.28
N PHE A 225 19.91 15.31 -26.74
CA PHE A 225 20.18 13.90 -26.40
C PHE A 225 19.31 13.45 -25.23
N PHE A 226 19.17 14.32 -24.23
CA PHE A 226 18.42 14.02 -23.02
C PHE A 226 16.91 13.85 -23.25
N GLU A 227 16.32 14.61 -24.20
CA GLU A 227 14.92 14.46 -24.64
C GLU A 227 14.60 13.05 -25.10
N GLN A 228 15.49 12.41 -25.86
CA GLN A 228 15.28 11.03 -26.32
C GLN A 228 15.21 10.05 -25.13
N TYR A 229 16.12 10.22 -24.18
CA TYR A 229 16.21 9.36 -23.00
C TYR A 229 15.00 9.54 -22.07
N ILE A 230 14.61 10.77 -21.76
CA ILE A 230 13.47 11.06 -20.88
C ILE A 230 12.16 10.62 -21.51
N THR A 231 11.98 10.84 -22.82
CA THR A 231 10.79 10.34 -23.54
C THR A 231 10.74 8.81 -23.54
N TRP A 232 11.88 8.14 -23.67
CA TRP A 232 11.93 6.69 -23.56
C TRP A 232 11.55 6.21 -22.14
N LEU A 233 12.13 6.80 -21.09
CA LEU A 233 11.79 6.49 -19.70
C LEU A 233 10.28 6.66 -19.41
N GLY A 234 9.65 7.68 -20.01
CA GLY A 234 8.22 7.95 -19.85
C GLY A 234 7.29 6.95 -20.52
N ARG A 235 7.77 6.14 -21.48
CA ARG A 235 6.96 5.12 -22.18
C ARG A 235 6.89 3.78 -21.43
N GLY A 236 7.89 3.48 -20.60
CA GLY A 236 7.98 2.23 -19.85
C GLY A 236 7.43 2.33 -18.43
N PRO A 237 7.40 1.22 -17.67
CA PRO A 237 7.02 1.22 -16.24
C PRO A 237 8.09 1.86 -15.34
N TYR A 238 9.13 2.45 -15.93
CA TYR A 238 10.30 2.98 -15.24
C TYR A 238 10.02 4.25 -14.42
N SER A 239 8.93 4.95 -14.74
CA SER A 239 8.43 6.16 -14.09
C SER A 239 7.40 5.90 -12.98
N VAL A 240 7.03 4.64 -12.71
CA VAL A 240 6.01 4.29 -11.71
C VAL A 240 6.60 4.39 -10.29
N LEU A 241 6.02 5.21 -9.42
CA LEU A 241 6.39 5.28 -8.00
C LEU A 241 5.66 4.24 -7.14
N GLY A 242 4.45 3.86 -7.55
CA GLY A 242 3.66 2.88 -6.80
C GLY A 242 2.25 2.73 -7.36
N TYR A 243 1.39 2.12 -6.54
CA TYR A 243 0.00 1.85 -6.86
C TYR A 243 -0.93 2.27 -5.72
N THR A 244 -2.11 2.73 -6.09
CA THR A 244 -3.25 2.96 -5.18
C THR A 244 -4.40 2.05 -5.56
N ILE A 245 -5.12 1.58 -4.55
CA ILE A 245 -6.31 0.76 -4.73
C ILE A 245 -7.51 1.49 -4.13
N LYS A 246 -8.59 1.55 -4.91
CA LYS A 246 -9.87 2.13 -4.52
C LYS A 246 -10.94 1.07 -4.65
N VAL A 247 -11.65 0.79 -3.58
CA VAL A 247 -12.69 -0.23 -3.55
C VAL A 247 -14.06 0.39 -3.88
N ASN A 248 -14.83 -0.30 -4.71
CA ASN A 248 -16.14 0.11 -5.20
C ASN A 248 -17.25 -0.29 -4.21
N LYS A 249 -18.28 0.55 -4.15
CA LYS A 249 -19.40 0.52 -3.20
C LYS A 249 -20.25 -0.76 -3.15
N THR A 250 -20.25 -1.58 -4.21
CA THR A 250 -21.27 -2.64 -4.43
C THR A 250 -20.78 -4.05 -4.19
N ALA A 251 -19.60 -4.21 -3.61
CA ALA A 251 -18.98 -5.52 -3.55
C ALA A 251 -19.21 -6.24 -2.23
N ASP A 252 -19.53 -7.52 -2.36
CA ASP A 252 -19.60 -8.48 -1.27
C ASP A 252 -18.17 -8.83 -0.82
N ASN A 253 -17.50 -7.83 -0.25
CA ASN A 253 -16.12 -7.97 0.21
C ASN A 253 -16.10 -8.54 1.62
N GLN A 254 -15.17 -9.47 1.88
CA GLN A 254 -15.00 -10.08 3.20
C GLN A 254 -14.51 -9.09 4.27
N LEU A 255 -13.91 -7.98 3.85
CA LEU A 255 -13.44 -6.92 4.75
C LEU A 255 -14.59 -5.95 5.08
N PRO A 256 -14.65 -5.39 6.31
CA PRO A 256 -15.63 -4.36 6.64
C PRO A 256 -15.44 -3.10 5.77
N SER A 257 -16.51 -2.36 5.51
CA SER A 257 -16.48 -1.21 4.59
C SER A 257 -15.69 -0.02 5.13
N GLU A 258 -15.65 0.11 6.46
CA GLU A 258 -14.86 1.07 7.24
C GLU A 258 -13.36 0.82 6.99
N PHE A 259 -13.03 -0.44 6.68
CA PHE A 259 -11.81 -1.09 6.20
C PHE A 259 -11.15 -0.58 4.92
N GLN A 260 -11.97 -0.04 4.03
CA GLN A 260 -11.66 -0.10 2.60
C GLN A 260 -11.52 1.31 2.05
N PRO A 261 -10.37 1.67 1.45
CA PRO A 261 -10.22 2.99 0.85
C PRO A 261 -11.13 3.09 -0.37
N THR A 262 -12.07 4.02 -0.31
CA THR A 262 -13.00 4.33 -1.41
C THR A 262 -12.55 5.54 -2.20
N ALA A 263 -11.72 6.40 -1.59
CA ALA A 263 -11.04 7.49 -2.27
C ALA A 263 -9.64 7.71 -1.70
N VAL A 264 -8.73 8.18 -2.56
CA VAL A 264 -7.34 8.48 -2.22
C VAL A 264 -6.98 9.82 -2.87
N PHE A 265 -6.27 10.65 -2.12
CA PHE A 265 -5.64 11.89 -2.56
C PHE A 265 -4.17 11.84 -2.17
N LEU A 266 -3.28 12.23 -3.08
CA LEU A 266 -1.84 12.20 -2.84
C LEU A 266 -1.36 13.59 -2.42
N ARG A 267 -0.29 13.66 -1.65
CA ARG A 267 0.35 14.93 -1.29
C ARG A 267 1.79 14.72 -0.85
N THR A 268 2.65 15.70 -1.04
CA THR A 268 3.99 15.69 -0.45
C THR A 268 4.01 16.47 0.86
N GLN A 269 4.66 15.92 1.90
CA GLN A 269 4.99 16.62 3.14
C GLN A 269 6.50 16.86 3.20
N ILE A 270 6.88 18.09 3.53
CA ILE A 270 8.27 18.42 3.84
C ILE A 270 8.49 18.29 5.33
N TYR A 271 9.57 17.60 5.70
CA TYR A 271 9.95 17.39 7.08
C TYR A 271 10.22 18.73 7.79
N THR A 272 9.58 18.91 8.94
CA THR A 272 9.74 20.08 9.80
C THR A 272 10.62 19.74 10.99
N PRO A 273 11.85 20.30 11.09
CA PRO A 273 12.74 20.07 12.22
C PRO A 273 12.06 20.30 13.57
N CYS A 274 12.26 19.37 14.50
CA CYS A 274 11.71 19.40 15.85
C CYS A 274 12.67 19.98 16.88
N THR A 275 13.98 19.94 16.60
CA THR A 275 15.07 20.48 17.41
C THR A 275 15.79 21.61 16.67
N GLN A 276 16.39 22.53 17.44
CA GLN A 276 17.09 23.68 16.88
C GLN A 276 18.45 23.25 16.30
N GLU A 277 19.14 22.31 16.96
CA GLU A 277 20.40 21.72 16.53
C GLU A 277 20.28 21.05 15.16
N PHE A 278 19.23 20.25 14.95
CA PHE A 278 18.96 19.64 13.66
C PHE A 278 18.68 20.70 12.58
N LYS A 279 17.90 21.72 12.91
CA LYS A 279 17.58 22.83 12.00
C LYS A 279 18.83 23.59 11.56
N ASP A 280 19.77 23.82 12.47
CA ASP A 280 21.00 24.58 12.22
C ASP A 280 22.00 23.77 11.39
N GLN A 281 22.17 22.48 11.69
CA GLN A 281 23.08 21.60 10.95
C GLN A 281 22.52 21.20 9.58
N PHE A 282 21.20 21.01 9.49
CA PHE A 282 20.51 20.57 8.27
C PHE A 282 19.40 21.55 7.92
N PRO A 283 19.67 22.76 7.41
CA PRO A 283 18.62 23.73 7.05
C PRO A 283 17.79 23.28 5.83
N ASN A 284 16.55 23.79 5.69
CA ASN A 284 15.62 23.42 4.60
C ASN A 284 16.19 23.71 3.20
N THR A 285 17.23 24.53 3.12
CA THR A 285 17.93 24.97 1.90
C THR A 285 19.07 24.05 1.48
N LYS A 286 19.49 23.09 2.31
CA LYS A 286 20.55 22.09 2.01
C LYS A 286 19.96 20.67 1.94
N ARG A 287 19.05 20.47 0.98
CA ARG A 287 18.21 19.26 0.89
C ARG A 287 18.89 17.91 0.58
N PRO A 288 20.14 17.78 0.09
CA PRO A 288 20.72 16.45 -0.03
C PRO A 288 21.08 15.79 1.32
N ILE A 289 21.09 16.54 2.44
CA ILE A 289 21.71 16.09 3.71
C ILE A 289 20.67 15.66 4.76
N ARG A 290 19.36 15.82 4.51
CA ARG A 290 18.31 15.47 5.49
C ARG A 290 17.89 13.99 5.50
N GLY A 291 18.60 13.12 4.78
CA GLY A 291 18.38 11.68 4.83
C GLY A 291 17.02 11.19 4.32
N GLY A 292 16.38 11.92 3.41
CA GLY A 292 15.12 11.51 2.78
C GLY A 292 13.93 11.42 3.74
N LEU A 293 13.87 12.34 4.72
CA LEU A 293 12.79 12.45 5.72
C LEU A 293 11.51 13.12 5.20
N ASP A 294 11.52 13.67 3.99
CA ASP A 294 10.29 14.15 3.34
C ASP A 294 9.40 12.93 3.00
N ALA A 295 8.09 13.12 2.89
CA ALA A 295 7.15 12.00 2.71
C ALA A 295 6.14 12.21 1.58
N LEU A 296 5.85 11.14 0.84
CA LEU A 296 4.67 11.04 0.01
C LEU A 296 3.51 10.48 0.84
N MET A 297 2.46 11.26 0.98
CA MET A 297 1.26 10.95 1.75
C MET A 297 0.14 10.47 0.85
N PHE A 298 -0.59 9.47 1.35
CA PHE A 298 -1.80 8.90 0.80
C PHE A 298 -2.91 9.22 1.79
N LEU A 299 -3.70 10.23 1.47
CA LEU A 299 -4.80 10.71 2.29
C LEU A 299 -6.07 9.99 1.82
N GLN A 300 -6.65 9.15 2.68
CA GLN A 300 -7.69 8.21 2.28
C GLN A 300 -9.02 8.46 2.98
N MET A 301 -10.10 8.15 2.26
CA MET A 301 -11.45 8.07 2.79
C MET A 301 -11.97 6.65 2.68
N THR A 302 -12.75 6.22 3.67
CA THR A 302 -13.27 4.85 3.79
C THR A 302 -14.79 4.87 3.90
N GLY A 303 -15.43 3.68 3.90
CA GLY A 303 -16.87 3.58 4.13
C GLY A 303 -17.71 4.34 3.09
N ASN A 304 -17.23 4.43 1.85
CA ASN A 304 -17.85 5.18 0.75
C ASN A 304 -17.94 6.70 0.96
N LYS A 305 -17.12 7.25 1.85
CA LYS A 305 -17.02 8.71 1.99
C LYS A 305 -16.27 9.30 0.79
N ALA A 306 -16.74 10.44 0.32
CA ALA A 306 -16.05 11.23 -0.68
C ALA A 306 -14.83 11.94 -0.06
N LEU A 307 -13.87 12.34 -0.91
CA LEU A 307 -12.79 13.23 -0.48
C LEU A 307 -13.38 14.54 0.07
N PRO A 308 -12.78 15.12 1.13
CA PRO A 308 -13.15 16.44 1.61
C PRO A 308 -12.99 17.49 0.50
N GLU A 309 -13.92 18.44 0.42
CA GLU A 309 -13.81 19.61 -0.46
C GLU A 309 -13.86 20.90 0.41
N PRO A 310 -12.88 21.82 0.27
CA PRO A 310 -11.68 21.72 -0.57
C PRO A 310 -10.74 20.60 -0.09
N ARG A 311 -9.96 20.04 -1.02
CA ARG A 311 -8.92 19.00 -0.78
C ARG A 311 -7.68 19.58 -0.12
N ASP A 312 -7.92 20.31 0.95
CA ASP A 312 -6.86 20.94 1.72
C ASP A 312 -6.36 19.94 2.75
N TYR A 313 -5.06 20.02 2.96
CA TYR A 313 -4.37 19.38 4.05
C TYR A 313 -3.48 20.47 4.63
N ASP A 314 -3.82 20.91 5.84
CA ASP A 314 -3.11 22.01 6.47
C ASP A 314 -1.76 21.48 6.95
N ASP A 315 -0.65 21.83 6.30
CA ASP A 315 0.67 21.32 6.66
C ASP A 315 1.21 21.90 8.00
N SER A 316 0.50 22.84 8.64
CA SER A 316 0.87 23.43 9.94
C SER A 316 0.31 22.66 11.16
N LEU A 317 -0.78 21.92 10.97
CA LEU A 317 -1.42 21.10 12.01
C LEU A 317 -0.79 19.72 12.24
N PRO A 318 -0.31 19.00 11.21
CA PRO A 318 0.27 17.68 11.35
C PRO A 318 1.74 17.80 11.69
N VAL A 319 2.21 16.81 12.41
CA VAL A 319 3.63 16.60 12.69
C VAL A 319 4.26 15.78 11.57
N ASN A 320 5.55 15.48 11.70
CA ASN A 320 6.25 14.60 10.76
C ASN A 320 5.69 13.17 10.84
N TRP A 321 5.22 12.64 9.72
CA TRP A 321 4.71 11.27 9.63
C TRP A 321 5.82 10.21 9.67
N VAL A 322 7.03 10.60 9.24
CA VAL A 322 8.25 9.77 9.23
C VAL A 322 9.31 10.46 10.08
N THR A 323 10.18 9.69 10.74
CA THR A 323 11.08 10.23 11.80
C THR A 323 12.51 9.69 11.74
N GLY A 324 12.95 9.15 10.60
CA GLY A 324 14.34 8.68 10.37
C GLY A 324 14.66 7.27 10.86
N LYS A 325 13.97 6.81 11.92
CA LYS A 325 13.86 5.37 12.23
C LYS A 325 12.51 4.79 11.81
N VAL A 326 11.54 5.66 11.53
CA VAL A 326 10.25 5.30 10.93
C VAL A 326 10.29 5.79 9.49
N ASP A 327 10.50 4.86 8.56
CA ASP A 327 10.61 5.14 7.12
C ASP A 327 9.23 5.23 6.46
N CYS A 328 8.23 4.53 7.01
CA CYS A 328 6.85 4.60 6.55
C CYS A 328 5.92 4.53 7.76
N SER A 329 4.74 5.13 7.68
CA SER A 329 3.73 5.06 8.73
C SER A 329 2.32 4.97 8.17
N MET A 330 1.42 4.45 8.99
CA MET A 330 -0.03 4.47 8.76
C MET A 330 -0.69 5.04 10.00
N THR A 331 -1.76 5.80 9.83
CA THR A 331 -2.56 6.28 10.95
C THR A 331 -4.02 6.32 10.58
N MET A 332 -4.79 5.54 11.33
CA MET A 332 -6.23 5.43 11.16
C MET A 332 -6.94 6.30 12.18
N SER A 333 -7.91 7.08 11.70
CA SER A 333 -8.70 7.97 12.53
C SER A 333 -9.43 7.22 13.64
N LYS A 334 -9.61 7.88 14.77
CA LYS A 334 -10.49 7.40 15.82
C LYS A 334 -11.91 7.11 15.30
N ALA A 335 -12.43 7.96 14.44
CA ALA A 335 -13.78 7.80 13.89
C ALA A 335 -13.96 6.46 13.15
N VAL A 336 -12.93 6.00 12.45
CA VAL A 336 -12.96 4.70 11.74
C VAL A 336 -12.72 3.54 12.71
N PHE A 337 -11.61 3.58 13.43
CA PHE A 337 -11.20 2.44 14.25
C PHE A 337 -12.08 2.27 15.49
N TRP A 338 -12.33 3.35 16.22
CA TRP A 338 -13.07 3.32 17.47
C TRP A 338 -14.57 3.43 17.27
N ASP A 339 -14.99 4.52 16.64
CA ASP A 339 -16.40 4.92 16.70
C ASP A 339 -17.25 4.08 15.74
N ALA A 340 -16.71 3.72 14.56
CA ALA A 340 -17.41 2.90 13.58
C ALA A 340 -17.22 1.39 13.82
N TYR A 341 -15.99 0.95 14.14
CA TYR A 341 -15.69 -0.48 14.23
C TYR A 341 -15.76 -1.05 15.65
N LEU A 342 -14.92 -0.57 16.58
CA LEU A 342 -14.89 -1.14 17.93
C LEU A 342 -16.22 -0.95 18.65
N ALA A 343 -16.78 0.25 18.65
CA ALA A 343 -18.03 0.56 19.34
C ALA A 343 -19.19 -0.34 18.87
N ASP A 344 -19.36 -0.58 17.58
CA ASP A 344 -20.40 -1.47 17.07
C ASP A 344 -20.22 -2.89 17.61
N ARG A 345 -19.01 -3.46 17.48
CA ARG A 345 -18.71 -4.83 17.90
C ARG A 345 -18.79 -5.04 19.41
N PHE A 346 -18.47 -4.01 20.20
CA PHE A 346 -18.56 -4.05 21.65
C PHE A 346 -19.96 -3.68 22.19
N SER A 347 -20.93 -3.32 21.35
CA SER A 347 -22.29 -2.96 21.81
C SER A 347 -23.04 -4.13 22.47
N GLU A 348 -22.73 -5.36 22.09
CA GLU A 348 -23.30 -6.55 22.73
C GLU A 348 -22.90 -6.71 24.19
N PHE A 349 -21.68 -6.28 24.56
CA PHE A 349 -21.27 -6.27 25.98
C PHE A 349 -22.16 -5.35 26.81
N ASN A 350 -22.63 -4.23 26.24
CA ASN A 350 -23.58 -3.37 26.92
C ASN A 350 -24.91 -4.11 27.15
N LEU A 351 -25.43 -4.81 26.14
CA LEU A 351 -26.64 -5.62 26.26
C LEU A 351 -26.50 -6.76 27.28
N GLN A 352 -25.30 -7.30 27.44
CA GLN A 352 -25.00 -8.37 28.38
C GLN A 352 -24.88 -7.85 29.81
N ALA A 353 -24.20 -6.72 30.02
CA ALA A 353 -24.15 -6.01 31.30
C ALA A 353 -25.55 -5.62 31.80
N LEU A 354 -26.42 -5.19 30.88
CA LEU A 354 -27.84 -4.97 31.15
C LEU A 354 -28.54 -6.25 31.62
N SER A 355 -28.26 -7.40 31.01
CA SER A 355 -28.83 -8.72 31.40
C SER A 355 -28.41 -9.11 32.81
N ILE A 356 -27.13 -8.94 33.12
CA ILE A 356 -26.60 -9.14 34.47
C ILE A 356 -27.29 -8.22 35.48
N ALA A 357 -27.51 -6.94 35.15
CA ALA A 357 -28.24 -6.02 36.03
C ALA A 357 -29.67 -6.50 36.32
N ASN A 358 -30.37 -7.03 35.31
CA ASN A 358 -31.70 -7.61 35.50
C ASN A 358 -31.66 -8.84 36.40
N ASP A 359 -30.68 -9.73 36.23
CA ASP A 359 -30.54 -10.91 37.09
C ASP A 359 -30.20 -10.52 38.53
N ILE A 360 -29.32 -9.53 38.73
CA ILE A 360 -29.04 -8.95 40.05
C ILE A 360 -30.34 -8.43 40.68
N TRP A 361 -31.16 -7.71 39.93
CA TRP A 361 -32.44 -7.23 40.44
C TRP A 361 -33.35 -8.36 40.90
N TRP A 362 -33.46 -9.43 40.13
CA TRP A 362 -34.26 -10.61 40.50
C TRP A 362 -33.73 -11.29 41.75
N TRP A 363 -32.41 -11.41 41.83
CA TRP A 363 -31.73 -12.00 42.95
C TRP A 363 -31.90 -11.17 44.24
N ILE A 364 -31.71 -9.84 44.19
CA ILE A 364 -31.95 -8.92 45.32
C ILE A 364 -33.43 -8.89 45.74
N ARG A 365 -34.37 -9.16 44.81
CA ARG A 365 -35.81 -9.02 45.05
C ARG A 365 -36.53 -10.29 45.48
N THR A 366 -36.13 -11.47 44.98
CA THR A 366 -36.96 -12.69 45.01
C THR A 366 -36.30 -13.92 45.65
N ASP A 367 -35.39 -13.67 46.59
CA ASP A 367 -34.77 -14.69 47.45
C ASP A 367 -33.96 -15.77 46.68
N GLY A 368 -33.06 -15.34 45.78
CA GLY A 368 -31.99 -16.22 45.27
C GLY A 368 -32.28 -17.02 43.98
N ARG A 369 -32.86 -16.39 42.96
CA ARG A 369 -33.04 -17.05 41.63
C ARG A 369 -31.74 -16.99 40.80
N GLY A 370 -31.52 -18.01 39.95
CA GLY A 370 -30.34 -18.12 39.08
C GLY A 370 -30.26 -17.07 37.97
N LEU A 371 -29.18 -17.11 37.17
CA LEU A 371 -29.03 -16.33 35.93
C LEU A 371 -30.05 -16.84 34.89
N ASP A 372 -30.65 -15.96 34.08
CA ASP A 372 -31.79 -16.20 33.15
C ASP A 372 -33.19 -15.86 33.69
N ASN A 373 -33.33 -14.69 34.30
CA ASN A 373 -34.65 -14.21 34.70
C ASN A 373 -35.37 -13.44 33.58
N PRO A 374 -36.71 -13.48 33.52
CA PRO A 374 -37.46 -12.69 32.55
C PRO A 374 -37.21 -11.19 32.78
N TRP A 375 -37.01 -10.42 31.72
CA TRP A 375 -36.65 -9.01 31.85
C TRP A 375 -37.75 -8.17 32.52
N LYS A 376 -37.41 -7.41 33.56
CA LYS A 376 -38.37 -6.59 34.35
C LYS A 376 -37.90 -5.20 34.76
N LEU A 377 -36.64 -4.82 34.51
CA LEU A 377 -36.13 -3.52 34.98
C LEU A 377 -36.79 -2.29 34.32
N THR A 378 -37.52 -2.44 33.21
CA THR A 378 -38.19 -1.35 32.48
C THR A 378 -39.64 -1.71 32.14
N GLU A 379 -40.47 -0.71 31.80
CA GLU A 379 -41.90 -0.90 31.49
C GLU A 379 -42.19 -1.79 30.26
N LYS A 380 -41.20 -2.03 29.38
CA LYS A 380 -41.40 -2.75 28.10
C LYS A 380 -40.37 -3.85 27.80
N GLY A 381 -39.52 -4.25 28.74
CA GLY A 381 -38.55 -5.32 28.49
C GLY A 381 -37.12 -4.82 28.18
N LYS A 382 -36.25 -5.74 27.75
CA LYS A 382 -34.83 -5.46 27.52
C LYS A 382 -34.68 -4.42 26.40
N PRO A 383 -33.80 -3.42 26.53
CA PRO A 383 -33.47 -2.52 25.43
C PRO A 383 -33.03 -3.34 24.20
N SER A 384 -33.56 -3.01 23.03
CA SER A 384 -33.15 -3.66 21.78
C SER A 384 -31.77 -3.18 21.30
N THR A 385 -31.30 -2.05 21.80
CA THR A 385 -29.99 -1.46 21.47
C THR A 385 -29.31 -0.91 22.73
N ALA A 386 -27.98 -0.90 22.71
CA ALA A 386 -27.15 -0.34 23.77
C ALA A 386 -25.87 0.24 23.15
N TRP A 387 -26.05 1.30 22.36
CA TRP A 387 -24.98 1.92 21.60
C TRP A 387 -24.01 2.69 22.50
N TRP A 388 -22.74 2.61 22.16
CA TRP A 388 -21.71 3.43 22.78
C TRP A 388 -21.84 4.89 22.33
N ARG A 389 -21.53 5.81 23.24
CA ARG A 389 -21.44 7.24 22.96
C ARG A 389 -19.97 7.64 22.93
N PRO A 390 -19.43 8.07 21.76
CA PRO A 390 -18.05 8.53 21.66
C PRO A 390 -17.76 9.72 22.58
N THR A 391 -16.54 9.79 23.11
CA THR A 391 -16.01 10.89 23.93
C THR A 391 -14.58 11.20 23.53
N ASP A 392 -14.02 12.33 23.95
CA ASP A 392 -12.65 12.72 23.58
C ASP A 392 -11.56 11.74 24.06
N LYS A 393 -11.86 10.89 25.05
CA LYS A 393 -10.89 9.96 25.65
C LYS A 393 -11.35 8.51 25.62
N GLY A 394 -12.35 8.19 24.80
CA GLY A 394 -12.93 6.86 24.80
C GLY A 394 -14.33 6.81 24.24
N ALA A 395 -15.10 5.84 24.72
CA ALA A 395 -16.55 5.79 24.55
C ALA A 395 -17.21 5.34 25.84
N ILE A 396 -18.45 5.79 26.06
CA ILE A 396 -19.20 5.51 27.28
C ILE A 396 -20.57 4.97 26.89
N PHE A 397 -21.01 3.94 27.59
CA PHE A 397 -22.40 3.55 27.65
C PHE A 397 -22.84 3.62 29.10
N ASP A 398 -23.95 4.28 29.37
CA ASP A 398 -24.55 4.37 30.69
C ASP A 398 -26.06 4.15 30.57
N TRP A 399 -26.61 3.46 31.55
CA TRP A 399 -28.02 3.16 31.61
C TRP A 399 -28.46 3.10 33.07
N GLU A 400 -29.64 3.63 33.32
CA GLU A 400 -30.21 3.72 34.66
C GLU A 400 -31.69 3.31 34.64
N ALA A 401 -32.09 2.50 35.61
CA ALA A 401 -33.47 2.08 35.82
C ALA A 401 -33.85 2.27 37.30
N PRO A 402 -34.40 3.45 37.64
CA PRO A 402 -35.08 3.63 38.91
C PRO A 402 -36.44 2.93 38.87
N GLY A 403 -36.92 2.49 40.03
CA GLY A 403 -38.29 2.02 40.17
C GLY A 403 -38.71 1.94 41.63
N GLY A 404 -40.01 1.82 41.81
CA GLY A 404 -40.55 1.63 43.14
C GLY A 404 -42.02 1.28 43.10
N ARG A 405 -42.48 0.62 44.15
CA ARG A 405 -43.90 0.39 44.38
C ARG A 405 -44.20 0.44 45.86
N LYS A 406 -45.41 0.91 46.17
CA LYS A 406 -45.98 0.73 47.49
C LYS A 406 -46.40 -0.74 47.67
N ILE A 407 -46.01 -1.36 48.78
CA ILE A 407 -46.46 -2.70 49.18
C ILE A 407 -47.40 -2.51 50.39
N GLY A 408 -48.70 -2.61 50.15
CA GLY A 408 -49.71 -2.29 51.17
C GLY A 408 -49.69 -0.82 51.59
N ASP A 409 -50.17 -0.53 52.80
CA ASP A 409 -50.31 0.85 53.27
C ASP A 409 -49.04 1.44 53.89
N ARG A 410 -48.11 0.58 54.30
CA ARG A 410 -47.01 0.91 55.23
C ARG A 410 -45.63 0.58 54.70
N GLU A 411 -45.51 -0.02 53.52
CA GLU A 411 -44.20 -0.41 52.96
C GLU A 411 -43.99 0.19 51.58
N TYR A 412 -42.75 0.59 51.29
CA TYR A 412 -42.32 1.10 49.99
C TYR A 412 -41.08 0.36 49.54
N ASP A 413 -41.18 -0.40 48.44
CA ASP A 413 -40.11 -1.17 47.83
C ASP A 413 -39.58 -0.39 46.62
N SER A 414 -38.40 0.18 46.76
CA SER A 414 -37.70 0.94 45.73
C SER A 414 -36.43 0.23 45.26
N TRP A 415 -36.08 0.42 44.01
CA TRP A 415 -34.85 -0.09 43.44
C TRP A 415 -34.25 0.91 42.45
N HIS A 416 -32.95 0.75 42.24
CA HIS A 416 -32.17 1.57 41.34
C HIS A 416 -31.07 0.71 40.76
N ALA A 417 -31.03 0.57 39.43
CA ALA A 417 -29.93 -0.11 38.75
C ALA A 417 -29.23 0.89 37.84
N PHE A 418 -27.91 0.91 37.91
CA PHE A 418 -27.01 1.67 37.05
C PHE A 418 -26.03 0.70 36.39
N VAL A 419 -25.85 0.83 35.08
CA VAL A 419 -24.83 0.14 34.29
C VAL A 419 -24.03 1.20 33.56
N GLY A 420 -22.73 1.24 33.76
CA GLY A 420 -21.79 2.12 33.10
C GLY A 420 -20.64 1.32 32.49
N ASN A 421 -20.56 1.25 31.17
CA ASN A 421 -19.41 0.73 30.45
C ASN A 421 -18.55 1.88 29.91
N TYR A 422 -17.23 1.70 29.96
CA TYR A 422 -16.25 2.68 29.54
C TYR A 422 -15.17 2.00 28.69
N MET A 423 -14.95 2.47 27.47
CA MET A 423 -13.77 2.16 26.68
C MET A 423 -12.83 3.35 26.73
N LYS A 424 -11.54 3.12 26.95
CA LYS A 424 -10.50 4.16 27.03
C LYS A 424 -9.23 3.67 26.36
N TRP A 425 -8.46 4.58 25.79
CA TRP A 425 -7.08 4.31 25.38
C TRP A 425 -6.12 5.11 26.24
N LYS A 426 -4.87 4.64 26.27
CA LYS A 426 -3.77 5.39 26.82
C LYS A 426 -2.89 5.89 25.67
N PRO A 427 -2.67 7.21 25.54
CA PRO A 427 -1.76 7.72 24.52
C PRO A 427 -0.35 7.16 24.66
N GLY A 428 0.28 6.87 23.52
CA GLY A 428 1.56 6.17 23.43
C GLY A 428 1.52 4.68 23.76
N SER A 429 0.35 4.13 24.09
CA SER A 429 0.14 2.72 24.39
C SER A 429 -0.47 1.98 23.21
N ASP A 430 -0.23 0.68 23.17
CA ASP A 430 -0.85 -0.33 22.31
C ASP A 430 -2.13 -0.94 22.90
N GLU A 431 -2.66 -0.31 23.97
CA GLU A 431 -3.68 -0.90 24.84
C GLU A 431 -4.96 -0.07 24.86
N VAL A 432 -6.08 -0.79 24.80
CA VAL A 432 -7.44 -0.31 25.01
C VAL A 432 -7.98 -0.96 26.28
N GLU A 433 -8.39 -0.14 27.25
CA GLU A 433 -9.06 -0.60 28.46
C GLU A 433 -10.57 -0.49 28.26
N ILE A 434 -11.29 -1.59 28.48
CA ILE A 434 -12.75 -1.62 28.50
C ILE A 434 -13.16 -2.03 29.90
N SER A 435 -13.98 -1.25 30.56
CA SER A 435 -14.39 -1.49 31.94
C SER A 435 -15.89 -1.34 32.10
N MET A 436 -16.45 -2.06 33.05
CA MET A 436 -17.85 -1.95 33.45
C MET A 436 -17.93 -1.63 34.93
N LEU A 437 -18.85 -0.74 35.27
CA LEU A 437 -19.37 -0.50 36.60
C LEU A 437 -20.87 -0.77 36.59
N LEU A 438 -21.34 -1.67 37.43
CA LEU A 438 -22.75 -1.89 37.67
C LEU A 438 -23.02 -1.63 39.14
N ASN A 439 -24.05 -0.86 39.43
CA ASN A 439 -24.51 -0.62 40.79
C ASN A 439 -26.02 -0.89 40.84
N SER A 440 -26.43 -1.86 41.63
CA SER A 440 -27.84 -2.17 41.85
C SER A 440 -28.18 -2.03 43.32
N MET A 441 -29.15 -1.20 43.61
CA MET A 441 -29.66 -0.92 44.94
C MET A 441 -31.12 -1.35 45.04
N ARG A 442 -31.49 -1.98 46.14
CA ARG A 442 -32.88 -2.12 46.58
C ARG A 442 -33.01 -1.52 47.96
N ARG A 443 -34.02 -0.69 48.16
CA ARG A 443 -34.35 -0.09 49.44
C ARG A 443 -35.82 -0.34 49.74
N VAL A 444 -36.08 -0.96 50.88
CA VAL A 444 -37.45 -1.14 51.37
C VAL A 444 -37.62 -0.36 52.66
N GLU A 445 -38.59 0.53 52.68
CA GLU A 445 -39.00 1.31 53.83
C GLU A 445 -40.27 0.71 54.41
N TYR A 446 -40.39 0.65 55.73
CA TYR A 446 -41.58 0.19 56.44
C TYR A 446 -41.79 0.94 57.75
N ASP A 447 -42.97 0.80 58.36
CA ASP A 447 -43.26 1.35 59.69
C ASP A 447 -42.26 0.84 60.74
N GLY A 448 -41.28 1.68 61.09
CA GLY A 448 -40.27 1.38 62.11
C GLY A 448 -38.89 0.97 61.58
N GLY A 449 -38.60 1.10 60.29
CA GLY A 449 -37.24 0.89 59.78
C GLY A 449 -37.07 0.95 58.27
N MET A 450 -35.83 0.78 57.82
CA MET A 450 -35.49 0.61 56.42
C MET A 450 -34.42 -0.47 56.27
N PHE A 451 -34.44 -1.18 55.15
CA PHE A 451 -33.32 -2.02 54.74
C PHE A 451 -32.84 -1.65 53.34
N GLN A 452 -31.52 -1.79 53.11
CA GLN A 452 -30.88 -1.43 51.86
C GLN A 452 -29.87 -2.50 51.41
N ASN A 453 -30.09 -3.09 50.25
CA ASN A 453 -29.13 -3.97 49.61
C ASN A 453 -28.45 -3.22 48.48
N ILE A 454 -27.11 -3.23 48.44
CA ILE A 454 -26.32 -2.65 47.36
C ILE A 454 -25.42 -3.75 46.80
N VAL A 455 -25.49 -3.96 45.50
CA VAL A 455 -24.59 -4.85 44.77
C VAL A 455 -23.80 -3.96 43.81
N GLU A 456 -22.48 -4.00 43.96
CA GLU A 456 -21.56 -3.35 43.04
C GLU A 456 -20.82 -4.44 42.25
N LEU A 457 -20.73 -4.27 40.94
CA LEU A 457 -19.97 -5.17 40.08
C LEU A 457 -19.02 -4.37 39.22
N LYS A 458 -17.75 -4.77 39.21
CA LYS A 458 -16.70 -4.13 38.43
C LYS A 458 -15.93 -5.18 37.63
N TRP A 459 -15.66 -4.89 36.37
CA TRP A 459 -14.69 -5.68 35.60
C TRP A 459 -13.95 -4.79 34.62
N SER A 460 -12.77 -5.25 34.20
CA SER A 460 -11.94 -4.59 33.20
C SER A 460 -11.30 -5.62 32.27
N LEU A 461 -11.33 -5.35 30.97
CA LEU A 461 -10.58 -6.07 29.95
C LEU A 461 -9.58 -5.11 29.31
N LYS A 462 -8.44 -5.65 28.91
CA LYS A 462 -7.42 -4.93 28.15
C LYS A 462 -7.27 -5.61 26.81
N LEU A 463 -7.55 -4.86 25.75
CA LEU A 463 -7.23 -5.26 24.39
C LEU A 463 -5.87 -4.68 24.04
N ARG A 464 -4.94 -5.53 23.63
CA ARG A 464 -3.58 -5.17 23.25
C ARG A 464 -3.33 -5.50 21.79
N LEU A 465 -2.75 -4.56 21.07
CA LEU A 465 -2.27 -4.77 19.71
C LEU A 465 -0.78 -5.12 19.75
N ASN A 466 -0.41 -6.32 19.34
CA ASN A 466 0.97 -6.79 19.28
C ASN A 466 1.44 -6.88 17.82
N THR A 467 2.76 -6.89 17.62
CA THR A 467 3.38 -7.21 16.34
C THR A 467 4.06 -8.57 16.44
N ILE A 468 3.76 -9.48 15.50
CA ILE A 468 4.40 -10.80 15.41
C ILE A 468 5.56 -10.80 14.40
N LYS A 469 6.38 -11.85 14.41
CA LYS A 469 7.68 -11.93 13.69
C LYS A 469 7.62 -11.57 12.20
N ASP A 470 6.49 -11.78 11.54
CA ASP A 470 6.33 -11.51 10.11
C ASP A 470 5.90 -10.07 9.79
N GLY A 471 5.84 -9.18 10.78
CA GLY A 471 5.32 -7.82 10.60
C GLY A 471 3.80 -7.78 10.43
N LYS A 472 3.12 -8.81 10.93
CA LYS A 472 1.67 -8.83 11.07
C LYS A 472 1.28 -8.34 12.46
N LEU A 473 0.10 -7.76 12.58
CA LEU A 473 -0.52 -7.44 13.85
C LEU A 473 -1.25 -8.66 14.40
N GLU A 474 -1.10 -8.88 15.69
CA GLU A 474 -1.87 -9.84 16.47
C GLU A 474 -2.59 -9.06 17.57
N THR A 475 -3.90 -9.19 17.62
CA THR A 475 -4.72 -8.63 18.69
C THR A 475 -4.83 -9.66 19.79
N VAL A 476 -4.43 -9.30 21.00
CA VAL A 476 -4.55 -10.14 22.18
C VAL A 476 -5.50 -9.45 23.15
N ILE A 477 -6.57 -10.15 23.55
CA ILE A 477 -7.38 -9.71 24.68
C ILE A 477 -6.81 -10.38 25.94
N THR A 478 -6.32 -9.56 26.86
CA THR A 478 -6.08 -9.96 28.24
C THR A 478 -7.21 -9.41 29.08
N ALA A 479 -8.18 -10.25 29.42
CA ALA A 479 -9.15 -9.91 30.44
C ALA A 479 -8.49 -10.11 31.81
N ASP A 480 -8.46 -9.08 32.65
CA ASP A 480 -8.34 -9.34 34.08
C ASP A 480 -9.61 -10.11 34.49
N SER A 481 -9.47 -11.15 35.31
CA SER A 481 -10.66 -11.86 35.80
C SER A 481 -11.64 -10.84 36.38
N PRO A 482 -12.91 -10.83 35.93
CA PRO A 482 -13.92 -9.92 36.48
C PRO A 482 -13.93 -10.06 38.00
N LYS A 483 -13.94 -8.95 38.75
CA LYS A 483 -13.97 -8.96 40.21
C LYS A 483 -15.31 -8.45 40.69
N VAL A 484 -16.19 -9.37 41.06
CA VAL A 484 -17.48 -8.99 41.63
C VAL A 484 -17.27 -8.64 43.11
N THR A 485 -17.77 -7.48 43.55
CA THR A 485 -17.64 -7.05 44.94
C THR A 485 -18.98 -6.60 45.48
N SER A 486 -19.69 -7.48 46.18
CA SER A 486 -20.93 -7.11 46.83
C SER A 486 -20.72 -6.32 48.13
N LYS A 487 -21.62 -5.36 48.44
CA LYS A 487 -21.63 -4.64 49.72
C LYS A 487 -23.04 -4.52 50.27
N GLN A 488 -23.40 -5.39 51.19
CA GLN A 488 -24.69 -5.28 51.88
C GLN A 488 -24.65 -4.20 52.98
N ILE A 489 -25.60 -3.26 52.99
CA ILE A 489 -25.74 -2.24 54.04
C ILE A 489 -27.05 -2.48 54.80
N ASN A 490 -27.02 -3.39 55.77
CA ASN A 490 -28.20 -3.71 56.56
C ASN A 490 -28.33 -2.81 57.79
N ASP A 491 -29.50 -2.20 57.99
CA ASP A 491 -29.89 -1.66 59.30
C ASP A 491 -30.56 -2.78 60.14
N ASN A 492 -30.22 -2.82 61.43
CA ASN A 492 -30.06 -4.03 62.25
C ASN A 492 -31.34 -4.73 62.76
N SER A 493 -32.54 -4.50 62.19
CA SER A 493 -33.77 -4.96 62.86
C SER A 493 -34.42 -6.26 62.36
N ARG A 494 -34.04 -6.83 61.19
CA ARG A 494 -34.60 -8.12 60.71
C ARG A 494 -33.58 -8.95 59.90
N GLN A 495 -33.03 -10.00 60.50
CA GLN A 495 -31.98 -10.86 59.92
C GLN A 495 -32.48 -11.86 58.86
N TRP A 496 -33.78 -12.14 58.76
CA TRP A 496 -34.33 -13.20 57.88
C TRP A 496 -34.34 -12.85 56.37
N TRP A 497 -33.90 -11.64 56.01
CA TRP A 497 -33.74 -11.16 54.63
C TRP A 497 -32.25 -11.00 54.25
N ARG A 498 -31.34 -11.47 55.10
CA ARG A 498 -29.90 -11.47 54.78
C ARG A 498 -29.60 -12.63 53.85
N MET A 499 -28.91 -12.31 52.76
CA MET A 499 -28.25 -13.31 51.92
C MET A 499 -27.23 -14.05 52.80
N GLY A 500 -27.14 -15.37 52.65
CA GLY A 500 -25.98 -16.09 53.19
C GLY A 500 -24.72 -15.66 52.43
N ASP A 501 -23.57 -15.62 53.12
CA ASP A 501 -22.28 -15.35 52.48
C ASP A 501 -21.98 -16.34 51.34
N ASP A 502 -22.52 -17.57 51.42
CA ASP A 502 -22.35 -18.61 50.40
C ASP A 502 -23.17 -18.33 49.13
N ASP A 503 -24.41 -17.86 49.25
CA ASP A 503 -25.25 -17.46 48.11
C ASP A 503 -24.64 -16.27 47.35
N MET A 504 -24.02 -15.34 48.10
CA MET A 504 -23.26 -14.22 47.53
C MET A 504 -22.08 -14.73 46.72
N ARG A 505 -21.26 -15.62 47.29
CA ARG A 505 -20.09 -16.18 46.59
C ARG A 505 -20.47 -16.97 45.36
N GLU A 506 -21.57 -17.74 45.41
CA GLU A 506 -22.06 -18.47 44.24
C GLU A 506 -22.55 -17.52 43.15
N PHE A 507 -23.26 -16.45 43.53
CA PHE A 507 -23.68 -15.42 42.60
C PHE A 507 -22.50 -14.68 41.96
N GLU A 508 -21.51 -14.28 42.76
CA GLU A 508 -20.26 -13.65 42.31
C GLU A 508 -19.57 -14.57 41.29
N LYS A 509 -19.35 -15.84 41.65
CA LYS A 509 -18.73 -16.84 40.76
C LYS A 509 -19.49 -17.04 39.44
N LYS A 510 -20.82 -17.22 39.50
CA LYS A 510 -21.63 -17.39 38.28
C LYS A 510 -21.60 -16.17 37.39
N THR A 511 -21.55 -14.97 37.99
CA THR A 511 -21.46 -13.73 37.21
C THR A 511 -20.08 -13.58 36.59
N GLU A 512 -19.01 -13.95 37.30
CA GLU A 512 -17.64 -14.01 36.73
C GLU A 512 -17.55 -14.99 35.56
N GLU A 513 -18.14 -16.18 35.70
CA GLU A 513 -18.22 -17.19 34.63
C GLU A 513 -19.02 -16.67 33.42
N SER A 514 -20.18 -16.04 33.64
CA SER A 514 -21.01 -15.47 32.56
C SER A 514 -20.30 -14.35 31.80
N VAL A 515 -19.61 -13.44 32.51
CA VAL A 515 -18.81 -12.38 31.89
C VAL A 515 -17.61 -12.97 31.13
N THR A 516 -17.00 -14.03 31.64
CA THR A 516 -15.88 -14.70 30.98
C THR A 516 -16.33 -15.45 29.72
N GLU A 517 -17.48 -16.14 29.78
CA GLU A 517 -18.07 -16.83 28.63
C GLU A 517 -18.51 -15.83 27.55
N ALA A 518 -19.07 -14.68 27.95
CA ALA A 518 -19.35 -13.56 27.06
C ALA A 518 -18.12 -13.10 26.27
N LEU A 519 -16.99 -12.96 26.95
CA LEU A 519 -15.71 -12.58 26.36
C LEU A 519 -15.17 -13.67 25.42
N ALA A 520 -15.43 -14.95 25.70
CA ALA A 520 -14.95 -16.08 24.91
C ALA A 520 -15.82 -16.41 23.68
N LYS A 521 -17.12 -16.06 23.70
CA LYS A 521 -18.09 -16.40 22.63
C LYS A 521 -17.83 -15.73 21.28
N ARG A 522 -16.94 -14.73 21.22
CA ARG A 522 -16.53 -14.08 19.96
C ARG A 522 -15.02 -14.14 19.80
N ASP A 523 -14.55 -14.66 18.67
CA ASP A 523 -13.15 -14.59 18.26
C ASP A 523 -12.80 -13.19 17.70
N PHE A 524 -13.18 -12.17 18.46
CA PHE A 524 -13.02 -10.76 18.09
C PHE A 524 -11.56 -10.42 17.78
N THR A 525 -10.63 -11.04 18.52
CA THR A 525 -9.19 -10.92 18.33
C THR A 525 -8.74 -11.37 16.95
N LYS A 526 -9.24 -12.50 16.46
CA LYS A 526 -8.85 -13.03 15.16
C LYS A 526 -9.42 -12.20 14.03
N ASP A 527 -10.69 -11.78 14.14
CA ASP A 527 -11.34 -10.94 13.13
C ASP A 527 -10.61 -9.60 13.01
N LEU A 528 -10.37 -8.91 14.14
CA LEU A 528 -9.66 -7.64 14.15
C LEU A 528 -8.23 -7.79 13.60
N SER A 529 -7.51 -8.85 13.98
CA SER A 529 -6.17 -9.11 13.45
C SER A 529 -6.18 -9.34 11.94
N ALA A 530 -7.13 -10.11 11.42
CA ALA A 530 -7.26 -10.35 9.98
C ALA A 530 -7.51 -9.04 9.22
N ILE A 531 -8.47 -8.23 9.70
CA ILE A 531 -8.84 -6.96 9.08
C ILE A 531 -7.68 -5.97 9.06
N LEU A 532 -6.97 -5.81 10.18
CA LEU A 532 -5.83 -4.90 10.26
C LEU A 532 -4.67 -5.36 9.37
N ASN A 533 -4.38 -6.66 9.30
CA ASN A 533 -3.30 -7.16 8.46
C ASN A 533 -3.56 -6.94 6.96
N ASP A 534 -4.82 -7.01 6.54
CA ASP A 534 -5.20 -6.79 5.15
C ASP A 534 -5.14 -5.32 4.71
N ARG A 535 -5.09 -4.36 5.65
CA ARG A 535 -4.99 -2.92 5.34
C ARG A 535 -3.71 -2.51 4.63
N SER A 536 -2.59 -3.15 4.94
CA SER A 536 -1.30 -2.85 4.29
C SER A 536 -1.33 -3.05 2.76
N LYS A 537 -2.34 -3.78 2.26
CA LYS A 537 -2.49 -4.19 0.86
C LYS A 537 -3.18 -3.14 -0.02
N PHE A 538 -3.39 -1.92 0.44
CA PHE A 538 -4.07 -0.89 -0.37
C PHE A 538 -3.15 0.19 -0.95
N VAL A 539 -1.90 0.25 -0.50
CA VAL A 539 -0.87 1.16 -1.00
C VAL A 539 0.42 0.38 -1.24
N PHE A 540 0.95 0.46 -2.46
CA PHE A 540 2.15 -0.29 -2.84
C PHE A 540 3.21 0.63 -3.46
N PRO A 541 4.17 1.16 -2.70
CA PRO A 541 5.34 1.80 -3.31
C PRO A 541 6.12 0.73 -4.08
N GLY A 542 6.27 0.93 -5.39
CA GLY A 542 6.93 0.00 -6.30
C GLY A 542 6.55 -1.49 -6.13
N ALA A 543 5.29 -1.81 -5.84
CA ALA A 543 4.77 -3.19 -5.71
C ALA A 543 5.29 -4.04 -4.52
N GLY A 544 6.03 -3.46 -3.56
CA GLY A 544 6.48 -4.19 -2.36
C GLY A 544 5.45 -4.25 -1.23
N GLU A 545 5.76 -5.00 -0.19
CA GLU A 545 4.87 -5.24 0.97
C GLU A 545 5.23 -4.35 2.17
N PHE A 546 4.26 -4.07 3.04
CA PHE A 546 4.52 -3.43 4.33
C PHE A 546 4.38 -4.41 5.49
N ALA A 547 5.41 -4.45 6.32
CA ALA A 547 5.37 -5.06 7.65
C ALA A 547 4.94 -4.00 8.68
N MET A 548 3.81 -4.21 9.33
CA MET A 548 3.31 -3.35 10.41
C MET A 548 4.08 -3.60 11.71
N ARG A 549 4.34 -2.54 12.47
CA ARG A 549 5.05 -2.56 13.76
C ARG A 549 4.51 -1.48 14.71
N GLU A 550 4.72 -1.73 16.00
CA GLU A 550 4.52 -0.74 17.07
C GLU A 550 3.17 0.00 17.02
N PRO A 551 2.03 -0.72 17.04
CA PRO A 551 0.72 -0.08 17.15
C PRO A 551 0.65 0.79 18.40
N LYS A 552 0.29 2.07 18.25
CA LYS A 552 0.13 3.01 19.37
C LYS A 552 -1.04 3.94 19.12
N PHE A 553 -1.78 4.29 20.18
CA PHE A 553 -2.78 5.34 20.11
C PHE A 553 -2.16 6.71 20.39
N ASN A 554 -2.54 7.75 19.64
CA ASN A 554 -2.17 9.13 19.96
C ASN A 554 -3.12 9.75 21.00
N ASP A 555 -2.89 11.00 21.39
CA ASP A 555 -3.75 11.75 22.33
C ASP A 555 -5.21 11.90 21.83
N ARG A 556 -5.43 11.77 20.51
CA ARG A 556 -6.76 11.84 19.87
C ARG A 556 -7.46 10.48 19.73
N GLY A 557 -6.77 9.39 20.05
CA GLY A 557 -7.28 8.02 19.88
C GLY A 557 -7.12 7.45 18.46
N ASP A 558 -6.40 8.14 17.57
CA ASP A 558 -6.04 7.59 16.28
C ASP A 558 -5.03 6.44 16.48
N LEU A 559 -5.22 5.35 15.74
CA LEU A 559 -4.31 4.20 15.75
C LEU A 559 -3.15 4.47 14.80
N GLN A 560 -1.95 4.63 15.36
CA GLN A 560 -0.71 4.82 14.62
C GLN A 560 0.07 3.51 14.50
N LEU A 561 0.64 3.29 13.33
CA LEU A 561 1.45 2.12 13.01
C LEU A 561 2.72 2.58 12.30
N ASP A 562 3.84 1.95 12.64
CA ASP A 562 5.05 2.05 11.86
C ASP A 562 5.05 0.96 10.80
N LEU A 563 5.41 1.32 9.58
CA LEU A 563 5.48 0.41 8.46
C LEU A 563 6.94 0.23 8.07
N ARG A 564 7.36 -1.02 7.88
CA ARG A 564 8.63 -1.36 7.27
C ARG A 564 8.38 -1.87 5.87
N PHE A 565 8.87 -1.12 4.89
CA PHE A 565 8.82 -1.53 3.50
C PHE A 565 9.72 -2.74 3.26
N LYS A 566 9.17 -3.73 2.57
CA LYS A 566 9.86 -4.88 2.01
C LYS A 566 9.71 -4.78 0.50
N GLY A 567 10.75 -4.26 -0.14
CA GLY A 567 10.79 -4.12 -1.59
C GLY A 567 10.92 -5.49 -2.24
N ASP A 568 9.98 -5.80 -3.14
CA ASP A 568 10.10 -6.93 -4.05
C ASP A 568 10.69 -6.45 -5.39
N GLU A 569 11.29 -7.38 -6.14
CA GLU A 569 11.70 -7.13 -7.52
C GLU A 569 10.46 -6.83 -8.35
N ILE A 570 10.40 -5.63 -8.94
CA ILE A 570 9.28 -5.29 -9.83
C ILE A 570 9.37 -6.20 -11.04
N VAL A 571 8.34 -7.03 -11.21
CA VAL A 571 8.09 -7.70 -12.48
C VAL A 571 7.69 -6.61 -13.48
N VAL A 572 8.68 -6.08 -14.20
CA VAL A 572 8.41 -5.32 -15.42
C VAL A 572 7.68 -6.30 -16.33
N ASP A 573 6.42 -5.97 -16.61
CA ASP A 573 5.60 -6.72 -17.53
C ASP A 573 6.36 -6.79 -18.86
N ASN A 574 6.86 -7.98 -19.21
CA ASN A 574 7.60 -8.19 -20.47
C ASN A 574 6.64 -8.37 -21.65
N THR A 575 5.38 -8.04 -21.42
CA THR A 575 4.28 -8.20 -22.36
C THR A 575 4.23 -6.96 -23.23
N PHE A 576 4.69 -7.09 -24.47
CA PHE A 576 4.33 -6.12 -25.50
C PHE A 576 3.08 -6.62 -26.22
N HIS A 577 2.10 -5.74 -26.40
CA HIS A 577 0.93 -6.02 -27.21
C HIS A 577 1.14 -5.42 -28.60
N LEU A 578 1.23 -6.26 -29.63
CA LEU A 578 1.14 -5.81 -31.01
C LEU A 578 -0.33 -5.92 -31.46
N ILE A 579 -0.99 -4.78 -31.65
CA ILE A 579 -2.36 -4.73 -32.16
C ILE A 579 -2.30 -4.46 -33.67
N VAL A 580 -2.69 -5.44 -34.47
CA VAL A 580 -2.80 -5.29 -35.93
C VAL A 580 -4.28 -5.16 -36.31
N ASN A 581 -4.71 -3.95 -36.68
CA ASN A 581 -6.06 -3.71 -37.19
C ASN A 581 -6.10 -4.03 -38.69
N ALA A 582 -6.75 -5.12 -39.06
CA ALA A 582 -7.00 -5.50 -40.44
C ALA A 582 -8.49 -5.36 -40.77
N GLU A 583 -8.91 -4.16 -41.18
CA GLU A 583 -10.25 -3.97 -41.75
C GLU A 583 -10.22 -4.30 -43.25
N GLY A 584 -11.07 -5.24 -43.69
CA GLY A 584 -11.36 -5.49 -45.10
C GLY A 584 -10.25 -6.17 -45.92
N LEU A 585 -9.28 -6.85 -45.28
CA LEU A 585 -8.20 -7.54 -46.00
C LEU A 585 -8.42 -9.07 -46.02
N PRO A 586 -8.22 -9.74 -47.17
CA PRO A 586 -8.41 -11.18 -47.29
C PRO A 586 -7.34 -11.98 -46.52
N TYR A 587 -7.80 -12.91 -45.67
CA TYR A 587 -7.02 -13.62 -44.63
C TYR A 587 -6.10 -14.75 -45.10
N HIS A 588 -5.85 -14.93 -46.39
CA HIS A 588 -4.76 -15.82 -46.86
C HIS A 588 -3.37 -15.22 -46.63
N LYS A 589 -3.30 -14.08 -45.92
CA LYS A 589 -2.09 -13.32 -45.62
C LYS A 589 -1.79 -13.41 -44.13
N GLN A 590 -0.83 -14.28 -43.79
CA GLN A 590 -0.52 -14.69 -42.41
C GLN A 590 0.68 -13.92 -41.81
N TRP A 591 1.37 -13.12 -42.62
CA TRP A 591 2.63 -12.49 -42.25
C TRP A 591 2.50 -10.96 -42.25
N VAL A 592 3.21 -10.28 -41.35
CA VAL A 592 3.25 -8.81 -41.28
C VAL A 592 4.49 -8.32 -42.01
N LYS A 593 4.30 -7.45 -43.00
CA LYS A 593 5.36 -6.69 -43.66
C LYS A 593 5.25 -5.23 -43.25
N VAL A 594 6.36 -4.64 -42.82
CA VAL A 594 6.46 -3.20 -42.61
C VAL A 594 6.99 -2.58 -43.89
N VAL A 595 6.16 -1.75 -44.52
CA VAL A 595 6.53 -0.99 -45.71
C VAL A 595 6.75 0.47 -45.35
N THR A 596 7.86 1.02 -45.84
CA THR A 596 8.21 2.42 -45.74
C THR A 596 7.35 3.21 -46.73
N ILE A 597 6.52 4.14 -46.25
CA ILE A 597 5.72 5.03 -47.09
C ILE A 597 6.57 6.22 -47.55
N ASP A 598 7.38 6.76 -46.64
CA ASP A 598 8.36 7.82 -46.88
C ASP A 598 9.50 7.71 -45.84
N THR A 599 10.45 8.65 -45.83
CA THR A 599 11.63 8.62 -44.95
C THR A 599 11.31 8.59 -43.45
N GLN A 600 10.06 8.83 -43.03
CA GLN A 600 9.66 8.89 -41.62
C GLN A 600 8.41 8.07 -41.28
N THR A 601 7.68 7.57 -42.28
CA THR A 601 6.36 6.95 -42.07
C THR A 601 6.36 5.49 -42.51
N TRP A 602 5.95 4.62 -41.59
CA TRP A 602 5.99 3.16 -41.74
C TRP A 602 4.57 2.62 -41.63
N LYS A 603 4.21 1.64 -42.46
CA LYS A 603 2.89 0.99 -42.41
C LYS A 603 3.05 -0.52 -42.37
N ALA A 604 2.37 -1.15 -41.41
CA ALA A 604 2.20 -2.59 -41.41
C ALA A 604 1.15 -3.00 -42.44
N VAL A 605 1.50 -3.94 -43.32
CA VAL A 605 0.58 -4.57 -44.26
C VAL A 605 0.66 -6.08 -44.10
N LEU A 606 -0.46 -6.77 -44.28
CA LEU A 606 -0.47 -8.24 -44.30
C LEU A 606 0.02 -8.72 -45.67
N VAL A 607 0.86 -9.74 -45.67
CA VAL A 607 1.43 -10.40 -46.86
C VAL A 607 1.21 -11.90 -46.84
N LYS A 608 1.18 -12.49 -48.04
CA LYS A 608 0.78 -13.88 -48.25
C LYS A 608 1.88 -14.84 -47.83
N ASP A 609 3.10 -14.55 -48.25
CA ASP A 609 4.22 -15.45 -48.15
C ASP A 609 5.19 -15.00 -47.05
N GLN A 610 5.74 -15.95 -46.29
CA GLN A 610 6.67 -15.68 -45.19
C GLN A 610 7.90 -14.87 -45.64
N TRP A 611 8.32 -15.07 -46.89
CA TRP A 611 9.45 -14.40 -47.52
C TRP A 611 9.18 -12.92 -47.81
N GLU A 612 7.91 -12.51 -47.84
CA GLU A 612 7.51 -11.12 -47.94
C GLU A 612 7.39 -10.46 -46.55
N GLY A 613 7.32 -11.26 -45.48
CA GLY A 613 7.20 -10.82 -44.10
C GLY A 613 8.44 -10.06 -43.65
N THR A 614 8.24 -9.08 -42.79
CA THR A 614 9.35 -8.37 -42.18
C THR A 614 9.87 -9.19 -41.00
N GLU A 615 11.15 -9.56 -41.06
CA GLU A 615 11.83 -10.14 -39.92
C GLU A 615 12.06 -9.05 -38.87
N PHE A 616 11.66 -9.36 -37.64
CA PHE A 616 11.88 -8.50 -36.50
C PHE A 616 12.89 -9.14 -35.57
N GLN A 617 13.86 -8.35 -35.16
CA GLN A 617 14.80 -8.73 -34.12
C GLN A 617 14.46 -7.99 -32.84
N LEU A 618 14.76 -8.61 -31.70
CA LEU A 618 14.76 -7.92 -30.43
C LEU A 618 16.14 -7.30 -30.20
N SER A 619 16.25 -5.99 -30.40
CA SER A 619 17.45 -5.22 -30.03
C SER A 619 17.11 -4.29 -28.88
N ASP A 620 17.82 -4.46 -27.75
CA ASP A 620 17.63 -3.67 -26.54
C ASP A 620 16.17 -3.62 -26.05
N GLY A 621 15.45 -4.75 -26.13
CA GLY A 621 14.06 -4.86 -25.69
C GLY A 621 13.03 -4.16 -26.60
N ASN A 622 13.40 -3.73 -27.80
CA ASN A 622 12.47 -3.24 -28.81
C ASN A 622 12.42 -4.22 -30.00
N LEU A 623 11.25 -4.33 -30.62
CA LEU A 623 11.15 -4.89 -31.97
C LEU A 623 11.82 -3.90 -32.94
N VAL A 624 12.93 -4.31 -33.54
CA VAL A 624 13.57 -3.59 -34.65
C VAL A 624 13.37 -4.39 -35.93
N VAL A 625 13.12 -3.69 -37.03
CA VAL A 625 13.14 -4.30 -38.36
C VAL A 625 14.60 -4.55 -38.72
N ASP A 626 14.93 -5.76 -39.18
CA ASP A 626 16.27 -6.03 -39.70
C ASP A 626 16.44 -5.26 -41.02
N VAL A 627 17.25 -4.19 -41.01
CA VAL A 627 17.38 -3.24 -42.13
C VAL A 627 18.61 -3.53 -43.00
N GLU A 628 19.41 -4.56 -42.71
CA GLU A 628 20.55 -4.91 -43.57
C GLU A 628 20.09 -5.74 -44.77
N GLY A 629 19.71 -5.04 -45.84
CA GLY A 629 19.34 -5.64 -47.12
C GLY A 629 20.49 -6.44 -47.74
N MET A 630 20.51 -7.75 -47.49
CA MET A 630 20.76 -8.87 -48.41
C MET A 630 20.72 -10.20 -47.62
N PRO A 631 20.17 -11.29 -48.18
CA PRO A 631 20.09 -12.57 -47.48
C PRO A 631 21.46 -13.24 -47.47
N SER A 632 22.28 -12.97 -46.45
CA SER A 632 23.52 -13.72 -46.22
C SER A 632 23.82 -13.89 -44.74
N GLY A 633 22.97 -14.66 -44.05
CA GLY A 633 23.35 -15.44 -42.88
C GLY A 633 23.27 -16.93 -43.23
N PRO A 634 24.15 -17.80 -42.69
CA PRO A 634 24.05 -19.24 -42.94
C PRO A 634 22.69 -19.74 -42.46
N ARG A 635 21.85 -20.16 -43.40
CA ARG A 635 20.61 -20.87 -43.12
C ARG A 635 20.96 -22.10 -42.28
N ALA A 636 20.32 -22.26 -41.14
CA ALA A 636 20.25 -23.56 -40.48
C ALA A 636 19.58 -24.53 -41.47
N ARG A 637 20.39 -25.32 -42.18
CA ARG A 637 19.88 -26.49 -42.87
C ARG A 637 19.46 -27.48 -41.79
N PRO A 638 18.28 -28.12 -41.89
CA PRO A 638 18.06 -29.37 -41.21
C PRO A 638 19.17 -30.31 -41.71
N GLU A 639 20.02 -30.80 -40.82
CA GLU A 639 20.88 -31.93 -41.17
C GLU A 639 19.99 -33.07 -41.66
N ASP A 640 20.47 -33.74 -42.70
CA ASP A 640 19.86 -34.87 -43.36
C ASP A 640 19.36 -35.89 -42.32
N SER A 641 18.06 -35.85 -42.02
CA SER A 641 17.35 -37.00 -41.48
C SER A 641 16.17 -37.23 -42.40
N GLU A 642 16.20 -38.37 -43.06
CA GLU A 642 15.12 -38.93 -43.84
C GLU A 642 13.91 -39.22 -42.92
N SER A 643 13.15 -38.19 -42.57
CA SER A 643 11.79 -38.35 -42.08
C SER A 643 10.88 -37.34 -42.76
N GLU A 644 10.26 -37.81 -43.85
CA GLU A 644 9.05 -37.19 -44.37
C GLU A 644 7.95 -37.26 -43.28
N SER A 645 7.80 -36.20 -42.48
CA SER A 645 6.59 -35.98 -41.69
C SER A 645 5.88 -34.71 -42.15
N VAL A 646 5.14 -34.88 -43.26
CA VAL A 646 3.84 -34.27 -43.59
C VAL A 646 3.51 -32.92 -42.92
N MET A 647 3.80 -31.82 -43.62
CA MET A 647 3.07 -30.55 -43.42
C MET A 647 1.68 -30.67 -44.06
N ARG A 648 0.63 -30.87 -43.26
CA ARG A 648 -0.77 -30.79 -43.70
C ARG A 648 -1.26 -29.35 -43.62
N GLN A 649 -1.72 -28.84 -44.76
CA GLN A 649 -2.39 -27.55 -44.91
C GLN A 649 -3.80 -27.63 -44.33
N VAL A 650 -4.11 -26.80 -43.33
CA VAL A 650 -5.48 -26.65 -42.78
C VAL A 650 -6.09 -25.36 -43.33
N VAL A 651 -7.28 -25.48 -43.92
CA VAL A 651 -8.10 -24.36 -44.42
C VAL A 651 -9.10 -24.00 -43.33
N PHE A 652 -9.13 -22.73 -42.91
CA PHE A 652 -10.14 -22.22 -41.97
C PHE A 652 -11.35 -21.68 -42.73
N ASP A 653 -12.56 -22.08 -42.32
CA ASP A 653 -13.81 -21.50 -42.82
C ASP A 653 -14.03 -20.07 -42.30
N SER A 654 -14.69 -19.24 -43.12
CA SER A 654 -14.80 -17.77 -43.06
C SER A 654 -15.20 -17.16 -41.71
N LEU A 655 -14.53 -16.08 -41.31
CA LEU A 655 -14.78 -15.30 -40.08
C LEU A 655 -15.02 -13.81 -40.37
N ASP A 656 -16.07 -13.49 -41.12
CA ASP A 656 -16.47 -12.09 -41.34
C ASP A 656 -16.99 -11.44 -40.06
N GLY A 657 -16.48 -10.24 -39.75
CA GLY A 657 -17.02 -9.36 -38.69
C GLY A 657 -16.48 -9.56 -37.27
N VAL A 658 -15.40 -10.34 -37.07
CA VAL A 658 -14.87 -10.64 -35.73
C VAL A 658 -13.63 -9.81 -35.41
N LYS A 659 -13.72 -8.96 -34.36
CA LYS A 659 -12.56 -8.29 -33.76
C LYS A 659 -11.73 -9.33 -33.00
N CYS A 660 -10.41 -9.33 -33.22
CA CYS A 660 -9.49 -10.22 -32.53
C CYS A 660 -8.55 -9.39 -31.66
N GLU A 661 -8.47 -9.72 -30.37
CA GLU A 661 -7.56 -9.07 -29.42
C GLU A 661 -6.43 -10.05 -29.08
N PHE A 662 -5.18 -9.60 -29.21
CA PHE A 662 -3.99 -10.41 -28.98
C PHE A 662 -3.35 -10.01 -27.65
N SER A 663 -3.16 -10.99 -26.78
CA SER A 663 -2.43 -10.87 -25.52
C SER A 663 -1.22 -11.80 -25.55
N ILE A 664 -0.11 -11.37 -24.94
CA ILE A 664 1.05 -12.23 -24.73
C ILE A 664 1.17 -12.47 -23.23
N THR A 665 1.56 -13.66 -22.79
CA THR A 665 1.94 -13.90 -21.40
C THR A 665 3.08 -14.91 -21.41
N GLY A 666 4.31 -14.44 -21.17
CA GLY A 666 5.49 -15.30 -21.31
C GLY A 666 5.74 -15.73 -22.76
N SER A 667 5.84 -17.04 -23.00
CA SER A 667 6.02 -17.63 -24.35
C SER A 667 4.70 -18.00 -25.01
N GLU A 668 3.55 -17.57 -24.49
CA GLU A 668 2.23 -17.87 -25.07
C GLU A 668 1.59 -16.61 -25.64
N VAL A 669 1.07 -16.70 -26.87
CA VAL A 669 0.05 -15.79 -27.38
C VAL A 669 -1.30 -16.40 -27.12
N THR A 670 -2.16 -15.57 -26.56
CA THR A 670 -3.57 -15.84 -26.43
C THR A 670 -4.30 -14.82 -27.28
N PHE A 671 -5.19 -15.28 -28.17
CA PHE A 671 -6.13 -14.37 -28.81
C PHE A 671 -7.56 -14.71 -28.42
N SER A 672 -8.34 -13.67 -28.19
CA SER A 672 -9.77 -13.77 -27.90
C SER A 672 -10.57 -13.19 -29.05
N ARG A 673 -11.68 -13.87 -29.33
CA ARG A 673 -12.72 -13.40 -30.25
C ARG A 673 -13.80 -12.70 -29.44
N ASN A 674 -14.53 -11.77 -30.06
CA ASN A 674 -15.70 -11.13 -29.45
C ASN A 674 -16.85 -12.11 -29.09
N ASP A 675 -16.75 -13.39 -29.46
CA ASP A 675 -17.67 -14.46 -29.07
C ASP A 675 -17.26 -15.20 -27.78
N GLY A 676 -16.19 -14.76 -27.11
CA GLY A 676 -15.72 -15.31 -25.84
C GLY A 676 -14.87 -16.58 -25.94
N ARG A 677 -14.51 -17.04 -27.15
CA ARG A 677 -13.60 -18.17 -27.32
C ARG A 677 -12.14 -17.72 -27.31
N THR A 678 -11.34 -18.41 -26.48
CA THR A 678 -9.92 -18.13 -26.26
C THR A 678 -9.08 -19.27 -26.82
N TRP A 679 -8.03 -18.95 -27.60
CA TRP A 679 -7.11 -19.94 -28.16
C TRP A 679 -5.69 -19.65 -27.67
N ASN A 680 -4.99 -20.68 -27.17
CA ASN A 680 -3.61 -20.57 -26.67
C ASN A 680 -2.62 -21.20 -27.65
N ARG A 681 -1.54 -20.49 -27.99
CA ARG A 681 -0.45 -20.96 -28.85
C ARG A 681 0.90 -20.58 -28.25
N ARG A 682 1.88 -21.49 -28.30
CA ARG A 682 3.25 -21.26 -27.80
C ARG A 682 4.17 -20.75 -28.91
N PHE A 683 5.01 -19.78 -28.58
CA PHE A 683 6.22 -19.44 -29.33
C PHE A 683 7.38 -20.33 -28.91
N TYR A 684 8.39 -20.42 -29.78
CA TYR A 684 9.74 -20.78 -29.39
C TYR A 684 10.72 -19.70 -29.83
N ILE A 685 11.69 -19.44 -28.96
CA ILE A 685 12.85 -18.61 -29.24
C ILE A 685 14.02 -19.57 -29.43
N LYS A 686 14.62 -19.57 -30.62
CA LYS A 686 15.85 -20.31 -30.90
C LYS A 686 16.88 -19.33 -31.45
N ASP A 687 18.04 -19.27 -30.80
CA ASP A 687 19.20 -18.47 -31.23
C ASP A 687 18.92 -16.97 -31.45
N GLY A 688 18.02 -16.38 -30.65
CA GLY A 688 17.71 -14.94 -30.71
C GLY A 688 16.69 -14.55 -31.79
N SER A 689 16.20 -15.51 -32.58
CA SER A 689 15.15 -15.32 -33.58
C SER A 689 13.80 -15.82 -33.06
N LEU A 690 12.73 -15.09 -33.38
CA LEU A 690 11.34 -15.45 -33.04
C LEU A 690 10.73 -16.24 -34.22
N GLY A 691 10.39 -17.52 -34.00
CA GLY A 691 9.72 -18.37 -34.99
C GLY A 691 8.21 -18.48 -34.75
N PHE A 692 7.43 -18.62 -35.83
CA PHE A 692 5.97 -18.85 -35.79
C PHE A 692 5.64 -20.25 -36.29
N LEU A 693 4.79 -20.99 -35.56
CA LEU A 693 4.30 -22.30 -35.98
C LEU A 693 2.77 -22.35 -35.82
N PHE A 694 2.06 -22.46 -36.93
CA PHE A 694 0.60 -22.62 -36.97
C PHE A 694 0.26 -24.05 -37.39
N GLY A 695 -0.24 -24.88 -36.46
CA GLY A 695 -0.78 -26.22 -36.78
C GLY A 695 -1.67 -26.71 -35.65
N GLU A 696 -2.91 -27.13 -35.91
CA GLU A 696 -3.84 -27.61 -34.87
C GLU A 696 -3.25 -28.78 -34.03
N PRO A 697 -3.56 -28.86 -32.72
CA PRO A 697 -3.46 -30.14 -32.03
C PRO A 697 -4.57 -31.04 -32.62
N GLY A 698 -4.18 -32.11 -33.29
CA GLY A 698 -5.15 -33.09 -33.77
C GLY A 698 -5.90 -33.71 -32.59
N PRO A 699 -7.16 -34.15 -32.77
CA PRO A 699 -7.78 -35.05 -31.83
C PRO A 699 -7.00 -36.37 -31.88
N TYR A 700 -6.59 -36.89 -30.72
CA TYR A 700 -5.66 -38.02 -30.51
C TYR A 700 -4.18 -37.65 -30.50
N ASP A 701 -3.72 -37.10 -29.37
CA ASP A 701 -2.36 -37.37 -28.90
C ASP A 701 -2.34 -37.29 -27.36
N GLU A 702 -2.64 -38.42 -26.72
CA GLU A 702 -2.50 -38.59 -25.26
C GLU A 702 -1.06 -38.99 -24.86
N ASP A 703 -0.11 -39.06 -25.80
CA ASP A 703 1.25 -39.56 -25.54
C ASP A 703 2.41 -38.59 -25.89
N ALA A 704 2.16 -37.27 -25.89
CA ALA A 704 3.23 -36.27 -25.96
C ALA A 704 3.70 -35.80 -24.57
N ASP A 705 3.87 -36.74 -23.64
CA ASP A 705 4.72 -36.56 -22.46
C ASP A 705 6.17 -36.94 -22.84
N GLN A 706 7.13 -36.19 -22.29
CA GLN A 706 8.59 -36.35 -22.43
C GLN A 706 9.23 -35.87 -23.73
N PHE A 707 9.74 -34.64 -23.70
CA PHE A 707 11.13 -34.39 -24.10
C PHE A 707 11.74 -33.34 -23.15
N MET A 708 12.34 -33.85 -22.07
CA MET A 708 13.36 -33.14 -21.29
C MET A 708 14.66 -33.19 -22.10
N LEU A 709 15.26 -32.03 -22.34
CA LEU A 709 16.68 -31.95 -22.69
C LEU A 709 17.33 -30.94 -21.75
N ASP A 710 18.12 -31.49 -20.84
CA ASP A 710 19.10 -30.78 -20.04
C ASP A 710 20.09 -30.06 -20.97
N ALA A 711 20.39 -28.80 -20.64
CA ALA A 711 21.70 -28.23 -20.89
C ALA A 711 22.07 -27.30 -19.74
N VAL A 712 23.23 -27.64 -19.18
CA VAL A 712 23.92 -27.09 -18.03
C VAL A 712 24.64 -25.78 -18.42
N TYR A 713 24.50 -24.77 -17.54
CA TYR A 713 25.20 -23.47 -17.39
C TYR A 713 25.45 -22.56 -18.60
#